data_AF-A0A0X1KI39-F1
#
_entry.id   AF-A0A0X1KI39-F1
#
_cell.length_a   1.000
_cell.length_b   1.000
_cell.length_c   1.000
_cell.angle_alpha   90.00
_cell.angle_beta   90.00
_cell.angle_gamma   90.00
#
_symmetry.space_group_name_H-M   'P 1'
#
loop_
_entity.id
_entity.type
_entity.pdbx_description
1 polymer ?
#
loop_
_entity_poly.entity_id
_entity_poly.type
_entity_poly.pdbx_seq_one_letter_code
_entity_poly.pdbx_strand_id
1 'polypeptide(L)'
;MEGGIAGALAGAATGAMVGSAIPGVGTAIGAGVGAVVGFFTGVYAEDKVKQTIHDITHPGGPGISISYEGINATADDLEKDSDLLEKYHVVDDAQNQAYSELTELLAKLATTSVKYDVSMSGATGNIQLDLYGPDEILGFSAFPVKLRLYFASDPIEYNKIHLQKVTMYVVRADTGTAYYTYERTFTNLTFNGDAYDINTFLKVPDDLDYEVANALSTGQITPDLIEKLKSAKTPQFEIYVRIDAYKEDWSLVNGTWVHVRDIPLTVTAQTQSVWRHVTSDSDVVLFQTGLNASMPAELLSLAMGKFAPFIAQQWGAVSDVLIRPYSTPVHVQESTATWKFFVAPNHDFLTMFDSSPRIYDDFEVFAVRVLQNGAFEMADRRPNILGDMTTGIKEAYGAVKYTFGPDIVNYRVYALGLIWFERDDGTKIPAWVLIQPHMSVLSMEKLALDDTRLQKILPIFDDKQITELELQTLKAELESVKQDIQEKIQAAEQLKKMAEANGNTEAAEYADRAIKYYQLELQMLDQATSVEDAQLALNYLNAAKKYEYAADFEKQAADKAYKGDSEGAKALDSQAQEYKKDGDKYVPHFSVGGLANTILGNLKDWKMLLLLAVLLIGGYYLFGRMGALIGLGIWLAIVIGIPALKALVAWLGTKL
;
A
#
# COMPACT_ATOMS: atom_id res chain seq x y z
N MET A 1 -20.39 -20.90 -51.45
CA MET A 1 -19.55 -20.85 -50.23
C MET A 1 -18.27 -21.65 -50.41
N GLU A 2 -18.30 -22.89 -50.91
CA GLU A 2 -17.09 -23.70 -51.15
C GLU A 2 -16.08 -23.06 -52.12
N GLY A 3 -16.54 -22.36 -53.18
CA GLY A 3 -15.66 -21.65 -54.11
C GLY A 3 -14.94 -20.41 -53.53
N GLY A 4 -15.54 -19.73 -52.54
CA GLY A 4 -14.94 -18.55 -51.90
C GLY A 4 -13.86 -18.92 -50.87
N ILE A 5 -14.04 -20.03 -50.14
CA ILE A 5 -13.06 -20.52 -49.17
C ILE A 5 -11.82 -21.08 -49.89
N ALA A 6 -12.01 -21.80 -51.00
CA ALA A 6 -10.91 -22.24 -51.85
C ALA A 6 -10.17 -21.06 -52.50
N GLY A 7 -10.91 -20.04 -52.95
CA GLY A 7 -10.34 -18.80 -53.49
C GLY A 7 -9.55 -18.00 -52.45
N ALA A 8 -10.03 -17.91 -51.21
CA ALA A 8 -9.35 -17.21 -50.12
C ALA A 8 -8.04 -17.88 -49.72
N LEU A 9 -8.01 -19.21 -49.63
CA LEU A 9 -6.79 -19.95 -49.31
C LEU A 9 -5.76 -19.84 -50.45
N ALA A 10 -6.19 -19.92 -51.71
CA ALA A 10 -5.32 -19.74 -52.88
C ALA A 10 -4.81 -18.30 -53.02
N GLY A 11 -5.67 -17.31 -52.74
CA GLY A 11 -5.31 -15.90 -52.74
C GLY A 11 -4.38 -15.53 -51.58
N ALA A 12 -4.60 -16.09 -50.39
CA ALA A 12 -3.72 -15.92 -49.24
C ALA A 12 -2.31 -16.44 -49.52
N ALA A 13 -2.22 -17.63 -50.11
CA ALA A 13 -0.94 -18.22 -50.50
C ALA A 13 -0.24 -17.40 -51.60
N THR A 14 -0.98 -16.91 -52.59
CA THR A 14 -0.41 -16.09 -53.68
C THR A 14 0.00 -14.71 -53.19
N GLY A 15 -0.80 -14.06 -52.34
CA GLY A 15 -0.49 -12.76 -51.74
C GLY A 15 0.65 -12.84 -50.72
N ALA A 16 0.77 -13.94 -49.98
CA ALA A 16 1.93 -14.22 -49.14
C ALA A 16 3.22 -14.34 -49.97
N MET A 17 3.16 -14.98 -51.14
CA MET A 17 4.30 -15.10 -52.07
C MET A 17 4.66 -13.79 -52.80
N VAL A 18 3.71 -12.88 -53.03
CA VAL A 18 4.01 -11.56 -53.61
C VAL A 18 4.52 -10.59 -52.54
N GLY A 19 3.98 -10.70 -51.31
CA GLY A 19 4.42 -9.94 -50.14
C GLY A 19 5.75 -10.40 -49.54
N SER A 20 6.31 -11.53 -49.98
CA SER A 20 7.59 -12.05 -49.48
C SER A 20 8.83 -11.34 -50.03
N ALA A 21 8.67 -10.21 -50.71
CA ALA A 21 9.79 -9.32 -51.05
C ALA A 21 10.40 -8.63 -49.81
N ILE A 22 9.65 -8.55 -48.69
CA ILE A 22 10.08 -8.10 -47.37
C ILE A 22 9.62 -9.17 -46.34
N PRO A 23 10.52 -10.01 -45.81
CA PRO A 23 10.16 -11.07 -44.87
C PRO A 23 9.52 -10.51 -43.59
N GLY A 24 8.51 -11.20 -43.04
CA GLY A 24 7.80 -10.79 -41.81
C GLY A 24 6.56 -9.94 -42.10
N VAL A 25 6.69 -8.62 -42.14
CA VAL A 25 5.54 -7.69 -42.25
C VAL A 25 4.89 -7.75 -43.64
N GLY A 26 5.69 -7.81 -44.71
CA GLY A 26 5.19 -7.88 -46.09
C GLY A 26 4.46 -9.17 -46.40
N THR A 27 4.89 -10.29 -45.81
CA THR A 27 4.26 -11.61 -46.00
C THR A 27 2.90 -11.68 -45.30
N ALA A 28 2.77 -11.11 -44.10
CA ALA A 28 1.51 -11.07 -43.35
C ALA A 28 0.49 -10.12 -43.98
N ILE A 29 0.91 -8.93 -44.44
CA ILE A 29 0.05 -7.98 -45.16
C ILE A 29 -0.35 -8.55 -46.52
N GLY A 30 0.60 -9.13 -47.26
CA GLY A 30 0.35 -9.79 -48.54
C GLY A 30 -0.59 -10.99 -48.41
N ALA A 31 -0.41 -11.82 -47.38
CA ALA A 31 -1.31 -12.95 -47.09
C ALA A 31 -2.72 -12.47 -46.72
N GLY A 32 -2.84 -11.44 -45.88
CA GLY A 32 -4.11 -10.86 -45.48
C GLY A 32 -4.87 -10.24 -46.67
N VAL A 33 -4.20 -9.42 -47.46
CA VAL A 33 -4.79 -8.78 -48.67
C VAL A 33 -5.12 -9.84 -49.73
N GLY A 34 -4.23 -10.81 -49.96
CA GLY A 34 -4.43 -11.91 -50.90
C GLY A 34 -5.60 -12.81 -50.51
N ALA A 35 -5.77 -13.10 -49.21
CA ALA A 35 -6.89 -13.89 -48.71
C ALA A 35 -8.22 -13.21 -48.97
N VAL A 36 -8.27 -11.89 -48.73
CA VAL A 36 -9.44 -11.06 -48.97
C VAL A 36 -9.76 -11.01 -50.47
N VAL A 37 -8.76 -10.74 -51.33
CA VAL A 37 -8.95 -10.68 -52.79
C VAL A 37 -9.39 -12.04 -53.37
N GLY A 38 -8.76 -13.13 -52.94
CA GLY A 38 -9.08 -14.49 -53.40
C GLY A 38 -10.48 -14.96 -52.95
N PHE A 39 -10.93 -14.53 -51.77
CA PHE A 39 -12.30 -14.78 -51.32
C PHE A 39 -13.33 -14.08 -52.23
N PHE A 40 -13.03 -12.86 -52.68
CA PHE A 40 -13.95 -12.04 -53.49
C PHE A 40 -13.92 -12.35 -54.98
N THR A 41 -12.77 -12.70 -55.59
CA THR A 41 -12.71 -13.13 -57.01
C THR A 41 -13.47 -14.43 -57.26
N GLY A 42 -13.66 -15.26 -56.23
CA GLY A 42 -14.52 -16.43 -56.27
C GLY A 42 -16.02 -16.14 -56.19
N VAL A 43 -16.46 -14.90 -55.90
CA VAL A 43 -17.86 -14.59 -55.62
C VAL A 43 -18.41 -13.34 -56.34
N TYR A 44 -17.67 -12.26 -56.62
CA TYR A 44 -18.20 -11.06 -57.33
C TYR A 44 -17.12 -10.20 -58.05
N ALA A 45 -17.57 -9.41 -59.05
CA ALA A 45 -16.77 -8.70 -60.06
C ALA A 45 -15.80 -7.60 -59.55
N GLU A 46 -14.69 -7.46 -60.30
CA GLU A 46 -13.38 -6.86 -60.00
C GLU A 46 -13.36 -5.34 -59.70
N ASP A 47 -14.35 -4.57 -60.15
CA ASP A 47 -14.24 -3.10 -60.17
C ASP A 47 -14.56 -2.42 -58.83
N LYS A 48 -15.37 -3.02 -57.96
CA LYS A 48 -15.66 -2.45 -56.62
C LYS A 48 -14.53 -2.64 -55.62
N VAL A 49 -13.69 -3.65 -55.82
CA VAL A 49 -12.59 -4.02 -54.91
C VAL A 49 -11.45 -3.01 -55.00
N LYS A 50 -11.16 -2.47 -56.21
CA LYS A 50 -10.12 -1.47 -56.42
C LYS A 50 -10.40 -0.14 -55.71
N GLN A 51 -11.66 0.24 -55.56
CA GLN A 51 -12.07 1.45 -54.81
C GLN A 51 -11.91 1.30 -53.30
N THR A 52 -12.30 0.15 -52.73
CA THR A 52 -12.19 -0.08 -51.27
C THR A 52 -10.74 -0.18 -50.79
N ILE A 53 -9.82 -0.70 -51.62
CA ILE A 53 -8.39 -0.72 -51.30
C ILE A 53 -7.80 0.68 -51.30
N HIS A 54 -8.22 1.53 -52.24
CA HIS A 54 -7.77 2.93 -52.32
C HIS A 54 -8.18 3.73 -51.07
N ASP A 55 -9.38 3.52 -50.54
CA ASP A 55 -9.88 4.29 -49.39
C ASP A 55 -9.28 3.86 -48.03
N ILE A 56 -8.72 2.66 -47.94
CA ILE A 56 -8.12 2.11 -46.70
C ILE A 56 -6.63 2.49 -46.55
N THR A 57 -5.92 2.75 -47.65
CA THR A 57 -4.47 2.98 -47.66
C THR A 57 -4.05 4.44 -47.72
N HIS A 58 -4.98 5.40 -47.87
CA HIS A 58 -4.66 6.83 -47.92
C HIS A 58 -4.55 7.47 -46.52
N PRO A 59 -3.54 8.33 -46.27
CA PRO A 59 -3.50 9.17 -45.07
C PRO A 59 -4.67 10.16 -45.10
N GLY A 60 -5.63 10.00 -44.16
CA GLY A 60 -6.82 10.86 -44.04
C GLY A 60 -8.18 10.15 -44.17
N GLY A 61 -8.22 8.84 -44.44
CA GLY A 61 -9.44 8.04 -44.28
C GLY A 61 -9.76 7.76 -42.79
N PRO A 62 -10.91 7.13 -42.45
CA PRO A 62 -11.25 6.72 -41.09
C PRO A 62 -10.32 5.57 -40.66
N GLY A 63 -9.07 5.91 -40.37
CA GLY A 63 -8.01 5.01 -39.98
C GLY A 63 -8.34 4.36 -38.65
N ILE A 64 -8.01 3.07 -38.58
CA ILE A 64 -7.92 2.33 -37.32
C ILE A 64 -6.76 2.97 -36.54
N SER A 65 -7.07 3.76 -35.51
CA SER A 65 -6.05 4.17 -34.54
C SER A 65 -5.78 2.99 -33.61
N ILE A 66 -4.69 2.27 -33.86
CA ILE A 66 -4.09 1.39 -32.86
C ILE A 66 -3.39 2.32 -31.87
N SER A 67 -3.90 2.47 -30.64
CA SER A 67 -3.18 3.23 -29.61
C SER A 67 -2.03 2.37 -29.08
N TYR A 68 -0.80 2.72 -29.45
CA TYR A 68 0.41 2.28 -28.77
C TYR A 68 0.52 3.10 -27.47
N GLU A 69 0.02 2.58 -26.35
CA GLU A 69 0.18 3.18 -25.02
C GLU A 69 1.24 2.45 -24.18
N GLY A 70 2.25 1.85 -24.83
CA GLY A 70 3.46 1.39 -24.12
C GLY A 70 4.37 2.58 -23.81
N ILE A 71 4.95 2.63 -22.61
CA ILE A 71 5.98 3.62 -22.28
C ILE A 71 7.28 3.20 -22.99
N ASN A 72 8.02 4.15 -23.55
CA ASN A 72 9.31 3.87 -24.14
C ASN A 72 10.37 3.75 -23.03
N ALA A 73 11.01 2.58 -22.96
CA ALA A 73 12.18 2.37 -22.13
C ALA A 73 13.36 3.23 -22.63
N THR A 74 14.19 3.64 -21.69
CA THR A 74 15.47 4.32 -21.96
C THR A 74 16.64 3.38 -21.65
N ALA A 75 17.84 3.73 -22.10
CA ALA A 75 19.05 3.00 -21.71
C ALA A 75 19.27 3.06 -20.18
N ASP A 76 18.93 4.19 -19.54
CA ASP A 76 19.02 4.35 -18.09
C ASP A 76 18.03 3.44 -17.34
N ASP A 77 16.86 3.14 -17.92
CA ASP A 77 15.90 2.19 -17.31
C ASP A 77 16.45 0.76 -17.26
N LEU A 78 17.28 0.37 -18.25
CA LEU A 78 17.95 -0.93 -18.23
C LEU A 78 19.23 -0.91 -17.39
N GLU A 79 20.06 0.13 -17.50
CA GLU A 79 21.38 0.17 -16.85
C GLU A 79 21.29 0.53 -15.36
N LYS A 80 20.38 1.44 -15.00
CA LYS A 80 20.32 2.06 -13.66
C LYS A 80 18.98 1.87 -12.97
N ASP A 81 18.00 1.29 -13.67
CA ASP A 81 16.63 1.15 -13.20
C ASP A 81 16.05 2.49 -12.73
N SER A 82 16.28 3.55 -13.52
CA SER A 82 15.79 4.91 -13.23
C SER A 82 14.29 4.96 -12.97
N ASP A 83 13.52 4.18 -13.73
CA ASP A 83 12.08 3.98 -13.55
C ASP A 83 11.71 3.46 -12.15
N LEU A 84 12.49 2.51 -11.61
CA LEU A 84 12.27 1.99 -10.26
C LEU A 84 12.71 3.00 -9.19
N LEU A 85 13.86 3.66 -9.38
CA LEU A 85 14.34 4.68 -8.45
C LEU A 85 13.34 5.84 -8.30
N GLU A 86 12.74 6.28 -9.41
CA GLU A 86 11.70 7.30 -9.41
C GLU A 86 10.41 6.79 -8.75
N LYS A 87 9.93 5.58 -9.14
CA LYS A 87 8.70 4.97 -8.59
C LYS A 87 8.75 4.84 -7.07
N TYR A 88 9.88 4.40 -6.52
CA TYR A 88 10.03 4.19 -5.08
C TYR A 88 10.54 5.43 -4.34
N HIS A 89 10.57 6.59 -5.00
CA HIS A 89 11.00 7.86 -4.42
C HIS A 89 12.34 7.74 -3.68
N VAL A 90 13.33 7.14 -4.35
CA VAL A 90 14.66 6.98 -3.77
C VAL A 90 15.35 8.34 -3.73
N VAL A 91 15.70 8.79 -2.52
CA VAL A 91 16.23 10.14 -2.26
C VAL A 91 17.54 10.08 -1.48
N ASP A 92 18.40 11.09 -1.64
CA ASP A 92 19.63 11.22 -0.84
C ASP A 92 19.34 11.64 0.61
N ASP A 93 18.26 12.40 0.82
CA ASP A 93 17.77 12.81 2.14
C ASP A 93 16.26 12.59 2.26
N ALA A 94 15.87 11.72 3.19
CA ALA A 94 14.49 11.35 3.46
C ALA A 94 13.69 12.41 4.24
N GLN A 95 14.35 13.37 4.90
CA GLN A 95 13.70 14.24 5.88
C GLN A 95 12.55 15.06 5.27
N ASN A 96 12.80 15.80 4.19
CA ASN A 96 11.80 16.68 3.59
C ASN A 96 10.58 15.91 3.06
N GLN A 97 10.81 14.73 2.47
CA GLN A 97 9.74 13.91 1.94
C GLN A 97 8.90 13.30 3.05
N ALA A 98 9.54 12.74 4.08
CA ALA A 98 8.86 12.21 5.26
C ALA A 98 8.00 13.28 5.92
N TYR A 99 8.50 14.52 6.01
CA TYR A 99 7.78 15.63 6.62
C TYR A 99 6.52 15.99 5.83
N SER A 100 6.61 16.01 4.50
CA SER A 100 5.46 16.26 3.63
C SER A 100 4.41 15.15 3.78
N GLU A 101 4.83 13.88 3.73
CA GLU A 101 3.93 12.73 3.86
C GLU A 101 3.24 12.68 5.22
N LEU A 102 3.98 12.92 6.31
CA LEU A 102 3.44 12.95 7.66
C LEU A 102 2.47 14.12 7.87
N THR A 103 2.77 15.30 7.32
CA THR A 103 1.87 16.46 7.41
C THR A 103 0.55 16.19 6.68
N GLU A 104 0.61 15.59 5.48
CA GLU A 104 -0.59 15.20 4.73
C GLU A 104 -1.42 14.16 5.50
N LEU A 105 -0.76 13.17 6.11
CA LEU A 105 -1.46 12.14 6.87
C LEU A 105 -2.07 12.70 8.16
N LEU A 106 -1.36 13.55 8.91
CA LEU A 106 -1.89 14.23 10.08
C LEU A 106 -3.13 15.08 9.73
N ALA A 107 -3.11 15.77 8.58
CA ALA A 107 -4.28 16.52 8.11
C ALA A 107 -5.48 15.62 7.79
N LYS A 108 -5.26 14.37 7.36
CA LYS A 108 -6.33 13.37 7.14
C LYS A 108 -6.86 12.78 8.44
N LEU A 109 -6.05 12.76 9.51
CA LEU A 109 -6.45 12.33 10.85
C LEU A 109 -6.96 13.49 11.72
N ALA A 110 -7.20 14.66 11.12
CA ALA A 110 -7.75 15.80 11.83
C ALA A 110 -9.13 15.44 12.37
N THR A 111 -9.27 15.48 13.70
CA THR A 111 -10.53 15.24 14.40
C THR A 111 -11.08 16.55 14.96
N THR A 112 -12.38 16.57 15.22
CA THR A 112 -13.07 17.74 15.79
C THR A 112 -13.49 17.47 17.22
N SER A 113 -13.76 18.53 17.98
CA SER A 113 -14.31 18.38 19.32
C SER A 113 -15.81 18.13 19.27
N VAL A 114 -16.29 17.17 20.04
CA VAL A 114 -17.72 16.91 20.25
C VAL A 114 -18.06 16.95 21.73
N LYS A 115 -19.34 17.20 22.04
CA LYS A 115 -19.87 17.09 23.39
C LYS A 115 -20.22 15.62 23.64
N TYR A 116 -19.69 15.04 24.70
CA TYR A 116 -20.07 13.70 25.15
C TYR A 116 -21.36 13.73 25.94
N ASP A 117 -22.18 12.69 25.75
CA ASP A 117 -23.39 12.49 26.53
C ASP A 117 -23.02 12.12 27.96
N VAL A 118 -23.60 12.84 28.93
CA VAL A 118 -23.31 12.65 30.35
C VAL A 118 -24.59 12.45 31.16
N SER A 119 -24.57 11.46 32.05
CA SER A 119 -25.57 11.30 33.11
C SER A 119 -25.07 11.97 34.37
N MET A 120 -25.89 12.82 35.00
CA MET A 120 -25.51 13.59 36.18
C MET A 120 -26.39 13.27 37.39
N SER A 121 -25.81 13.33 38.59
CA SER A 121 -26.54 13.23 39.86
C SER A 121 -25.94 14.13 40.96
N GLY A 122 -26.71 14.38 42.01
CA GLY A 122 -26.30 15.26 43.12
C GLY A 122 -26.88 16.67 43.00
N ALA A 123 -26.09 17.69 43.31
CA ALA A 123 -26.48 19.10 43.32
C ALA A 123 -26.61 19.74 41.91
N THR A 124 -27.26 19.05 40.97
CA THR A 124 -27.36 19.44 39.55
C THR A 124 -28.16 20.71 39.28
N GLY A 125 -28.95 21.17 40.26
CA GLY A 125 -29.62 22.47 40.23
C GLY A 125 -28.69 23.66 40.51
N ASN A 126 -27.52 23.42 41.11
CA ASN A 126 -26.52 24.44 41.40
C ASN A 126 -25.36 24.42 40.42
N ILE A 127 -24.95 23.22 39.99
CA ILE A 127 -23.83 23.02 39.08
C ILE A 127 -24.26 22.07 37.97
N GLN A 128 -24.21 22.54 36.73
CA GLN A 128 -24.33 21.71 35.53
C GLN A 128 -22.97 21.56 34.85
N LEU A 129 -22.79 20.56 34.01
CA LEU A 129 -21.55 20.39 33.26
C LEU A 129 -21.78 19.85 31.86
N ASP A 130 -20.89 20.25 30.97
CA ASP A 130 -20.69 19.67 29.66
C ASP A 130 -19.27 19.11 29.57
N LEU A 131 -19.15 17.89 29.05
CA LEU A 131 -17.85 17.27 28.79
C LEU A 131 -17.62 17.21 27.29
N TYR A 132 -16.43 17.59 26.85
CA TYR A 132 -16.02 17.57 25.45
C TYR A 132 -14.73 16.77 25.29
N GLY A 133 -14.62 16.09 24.17
CA GLY A 133 -13.43 15.36 23.75
C GLY A 133 -13.39 15.23 22.22
N PRO A 134 -12.40 14.50 21.69
CA PRO A 134 -12.34 14.20 20.26
C PRO A 134 -13.54 13.39 19.79
N ASP A 135 -13.98 13.63 18.57
CA ASP A 135 -14.97 12.79 17.90
C ASP A 135 -14.41 11.40 17.56
N GLU A 136 -13.10 11.33 17.36
CA GLU A 136 -12.37 10.15 16.91
C GLU A 136 -11.06 10.01 17.67
N ILE A 137 -10.85 8.82 18.26
CA ILE A 137 -9.67 8.41 19.01
C ILE A 137 -9.20 7.09 18.40
N LEU A 138 -7.96 7.05 17.92
CA LEU A 138 -7.39 5.89 17.22
C LEU A 138 -6.48 5.13 18.19
N GLY A 139 -6.81 3.86 18.45
CA GLY A 139 -6.01 2.94 19.24
C GLY A 139 -5.89 3.34 20.72
N PHE A 140 -4.74 3.03 21.32
CA PHE A 140 -4.47 3.25 22.75
C PHE A 140 -3.93 4.67 23.01
N SER A 141 -4.56 5.68 22.41
CA SER A 141 -4.10 7.06 22.49
C SER A 141 -4.53 7.75 23.79
N ALA A 142 -3.68 8.66 24.27
CA ALA A 142 -4.12 9.72 25.15
C ALA A 142 -5.08 10.66 24.40
N PHE A 143 -5.90 11.41 25.10
CA PHE A 143 -6.82 12.35 24.45
C PHE A 143 -7.14 13.55 25.34
N PRO A 144 -7.26 14.74 24.75
CA PRO A 144 -7.62 15.95 25.49
C PRO A 144 -9.09 15.93 25.87
N VAL A 145 -9.41 16.45 27.05
CA VAL A 145 -10.78 16.55 27.55
C VAL A 145 -11.00 17.94 28.11
N LYS A 146 -12.13 18.56 27.75
CA LYS A 146 -12.60 19.82 28.32
C LYS A 146 -13.88 19.60 29.10
N LEU A 147 -13.83 19.93 30.38
CA LEU A 147 -14.98 19.99 31.27
C LEU A 147 -15.40 21.46 31.41
N ARG A 148 -16.58 21.81 30.91
CA ARG A 148 -17.20 23.11 31.13
C ARG A 148 -18.23 23.00 32.25
N LEU A 149 -18.03 23.78 33.30
CA LEU A 149 -18.93 23.88 34.44
C LEU A 149 -19.82 25.10 34.29
N TYR A 150 -21.09 24.98 34.64
CA TYR A 150 -22.07 26.08 34.67
C TYR A 150 -22.61 26.23 36.09
N PHE A 151 -22.53 27.44 36.64
CA PHE A 151 -22.96 27.72 38.00
C PHE A 151 -24.29 28.48 37.99
N ALA A 152 -25.25 28.01 38.77
CA ALA A 152 -26.53 28.69 38.90
C ALA A 152 -26.34 30.07 39.53
N SER A 153 -27.04 31.08 38.99
CA SER A 153 -27.12 32.39 39.60
C SER A 153 -28.11 32.40 40.76
N ASP A 154 -27.81 33.20 41.78
CA ASP A 154 -28.67 33.46 42.93
C ASP A 154 -29.03 34.96 42.96
N PRO A 155 -30.31 35.32 43.18
CA PRO A 155 -30.71 36.71 43.36
C PRO A 155 -29.97 37.45 44.49
N ILE A 156 -29.45 36.71 45.47
CA ILE A 156 -28.60 37.24 46.53
C ILE A 156 -27.15 37.21 46.04
N GLU A 157 -26.56 38.38 45.78
CA GLU A 157 -25.20 38.52 45.24
C GLU A 157 -24.13 37.80 46.08
N TYR A 158 -24.34 37.74 47.40
CA TYR A 158 -23.44 37.09 48.35
C TYR A 158 -23.52 35.56 48.35
N ASN A 159 -24.60 34.95 47.80
CA ASN A 159 -24.77 33.50 47.75
C ASN A 159 -23.89 32.85 46.67
N LYS A 160 -22.57 32.88 46.90
CA LYS A 160 -21.57 32.39 45.96
C LYS A 160 -21.36 30.89 46.10
N ILE A 161 -21.09 30.23 44.98
CA ILE A 161 -20.64 28.84 44.92
C ILE A 161 -19.12 28.83 44.86
N HIS A 162 -18.50 28.11 45.80
CA HIS A 162 -17.06 27.95 45.93
C HIS A 162 -16.67 26.57 45.41
N LEU A 163 -15.99 26.53 44.26
CA LEU A 163 -15.45 25.29 43.72
C LEU A 163 -14.27 24.84 44.59
N GLN A 164 -14.27 23.60 45.09
CA GLN A 164 -13.20 23.10 45.95
C GLN A 164 -12.34 22.07 45.23
N LYS A 165 -12.95 21.08 44.60
CA LYS A 165 -12.22 19.99 43.95
C LYS A 165 -12.97 19.49 42.73
N VAL A 166 -12.22 19.21 41.67
CA VAL A 166 -12.68 18.44 40.52
C VAL A 166 -11.81 17.19 40.40
N THR A 167 -12.46 16.05 40.24
CA THR A 167 -11.82 14.75 40.00
C THR A 167 -12.36 14.18 38.70
N MET A 168 -11.49 13.79 37.76
CA MET A 168 -11.86 13.13 36.50
C MET A 168 -11.04 11.86 36.31
N TYR A 169 -11.65 10.77 35.88
CA TYR A 169 -10.93 9.50 35.65
C TYR A 169 -11.67 8.63 34.65
N VAL A 170 -10.95 7.69 34.07
CA VAL A 170 -11.52 6.68 33.17
C VAL A 170 -11.82 5.42 33.96
N VAL A 171 -12.95 4.77 33.70
CA VAL A 171 -13.28 3.46 34.28
C VAL A 171 -13.53 2.47 33.17
N ARG A 172 -12.83 1.34 33.22
CA ARG A 172 -13.00 0.22 32.29
C ARG A 172 -14.30 -0.52 32.61
N ALA A 173 -15.13 -0.78 31.60
CA ALA A 173 -16.51 -1.26 31.80
C ALA A 173 -16.61 -2.71 32.30
N ASP A 174 -15.66 -3.57 31.92
CA ASP A 174 -15.64 -4.99 32.28
C ASP A 174 -15.08 -5.26 33.70
N THR A 175 -14.06 -4.53 34.13
CA THR A 175 -13.41 -4.72 35.44
C THR A 175 -13.85 -3.71 36.50
N GLY A 176 -14.36 -2.54 36.10
CA GLY A 176 -14.61 -1.42 37.00
C GLY A 176 -13.34 -0.72 37.51
N THR A 177 -12.17 -1.05 36.95
CA THR A 177 -10.89 -0.44 37.34
C THR A 177 -10.83 1.00 36.88
N ALA A 178 -10.44 1.91 37.78
CA ALA A 178 -10.21 3.31 37.49
C ALA A 178 -8.75 3.56 37.03
N TYR A 179 -8.59 4.37 35.99
CA TYR A 179 -7.31 4.75 35.39
C TYR A 179 -7.20 6.28 35.26
N TYR A 180 -5.95 6.77 35.21
CA TYR A 180 -5.57 8.14 34.85
C TYR A 180 -6.27 9.25 35.64
N THR A 181 -6.49 9.06 36.94
CA THR A 181 -7.21 10.02 37.78
C THR A 181 -6.55 11.39 37.83
N TYR A 182 -7.24 12.38 37.28
CA TYR A 182 -6.96 13.81 37.40
C TYR A 182 -7.65 14.38 38.63
N GLU A 183 -6.90 15.13 39.43
CA GLU A 183 -7.46 15.88 40.56
C GLU A 183 -6.96 17.32 40.56
N ARG A 184 -7.88 18.27 40.65
CA ARG A 184 -7.56 19.69 40.80
C ARG A 184 -8.30 20.29 41.98
N THR A 185 -7.55 20.88 42.90
CA THR A 185 -8.08 21.61 44.05
C THR A 185 -7.99 23.11 43.80
N PHE A 186 -9.01 23.83 44.22
CA PHE A 186 -9.14 25.27 44.04
C PHE A 186 -9.18 25.97 45.39
N THR A 187 -8.59 27.17 45.44
CA THR A 187 -8.63 28.04 46.62
C THR A 187 -9.27 29.35 46.20
N ASN A 188 -10.35 29.76 46.89
CA ASN A 188 -11.06 31.03 46.67
C ASN A 188 -11.63 31.23 45.25
N LEU A 189 -11.93 30.16 44.51
CA LEU A 189 -12.59 30.26 43.21
C LEU A 189 -14.11 30.25 43.40
N THR A 190 -14.75 31.40 43.15
CA THR A 190 -16.16 31.64 43.50
C THR A 190 -16.99 32.09 42.30
N PHE A 191 -18.25 31.66 42.25
CA PHE A 191 -19.19 31.93 41.16
C PHE A 191 -20.57 32.33 41.68
N ASN A 192 -21.28 33.19 40.93
CA ASN A 192 -22.70 33.49 41.15
C ASN A 192 -23.34 33.76 39.78
N GLY A 193 -23.59 32.69 39.03
CA GLY A 193 -23.62 32.73 37.56
C GLY A 193 -22.24 32.43 36.96
N ASP A 194 -22.17 32.40 35.62
CA ASP A 194 -20.99 32.14 34.79
C ASP A 194 -20.62 30.66 34.56
N ALA A 195 -19.64 30.47 33.68
CA ALA A 195 -19.08 29.18 33.30
C ALA A 195 -17.55 29.15 33.54
N TYR A 196 -17.03 27.96 33.81
CA TYR A 196 -15.60 27.73 34.03
C TYR A 196 -15.13 26.49 33.29
N ASP A 197 -14.03 26.61 32.54
CA ASP A 197 -13.47 25.52 31.74
C ASP A 197 -12.25 24.91 32.43
N ILE A 198 -12.20 23.58 32.45
CA ILE A 198 -11.07 22.79 32.93
C ILE A 198 -10.65 21.85 31.80
N ASN A 199 -9.41 21.96 31.35
CA ASN A 199 -8.85 21.13 30.30
C ASN A 199 -7.81 20.18 30.91
N THR A 200 -7.81 18.91 30.49
CA THR A 200 -6.85 17.89 30.95
C THR A 200 -6.65 16.82 29.88
N PHE A 201 -5.82 15.81 30.19
CA PHE A 201 -5.65 14.60 29.39
C PHE A 201 -6.11 13.37 30.16
N LEU A 202 -6.80 12.50 29.44
CA LEU A 202 -7.09 11.12 29.83
C LEU A 202 -6.50 10.18 28.77
N LYS A 203 -6.67 8.88 28.95
CA LYS A 203 -6.23 7.87 27.98
C LYS A 203 -7.17 6.68 27.99
N VAL A 204 -7.28 5.99 26.86
CA VAL A 204 -7.93 4.70 26.75
C VAL A 204 -7.30 3.70 27.75
N PRO A 205 -8.08 2.88 28.49
CA PRO A 205 -7.50 1.93 29.43
C PRO A 205 -6.57 0.94 28.72
N ASP A 206 -5.41 0.71 29.31
CA ASP A 206 -4.33 -0.05 28.69
C ASP A 206 -3.56 -0.82 29.76
N ASP A 207 -3.46 -2.13 29.60
CA ASP A 207 -2.74 -3.01 30.51
C ASP A 207 -1.29 -3.25 30.06
N LEU A 208 -0.93 -2.85 28.83
CA LEU A 208 0.37 -3.13 28.21
C LEU A 208 1.42 -2.04 28.47
N ASP A 209 1.01 -0.85 28.94
CA ASP A 209 1.93 0.26 29.21
C ASP A 209 3.12 -0.13 30.08
N TYR A 210 2.87 -0.87 31.16
CA TYR A 210 3.92 -1.31 32.08
C TYR A 210 4.81 -2.40 31.45
N GLU A 211 4.24 -3.30 30.63
CA GLU A 211 5.03 -4.31 29.92
C GLU A 211 5.98 -3.63 28.92
N VAL A 212 5.50 -2.61 28.18
CA VAL A 212 6.31 -1.82 27.25
C VAL A 212 7.38 -1.01 27.97
N ALA A 213 7.02 -0.31 29.05
CA ALA A 213 7.98 0.45 29.86
C ALA A 213 9.11 -0.44 30.41
N ASN A 214 8.76 -1.64 30.91
CA ASN A 214 9.74 -2.61 31.38
C ASN A 214 10.60 -3.15 30.22
N ALA A 215 10.01 -3.43 29.06
CA ALA A 215 10.73 -3.93 27.90
C ALA A 215 11.75 -2.92 27.37
N LEU A 216 11.40 -1.63 27.29
CA LEU A 216 12.31 -0.56 26.84
C LEU A 216 13.42 -0.30 27.87
N SER A 217 13.09 -0.25 29.16
CA SER A 217 14.07 0.01 30.22
C SER A 217 15.07 -1.14 30.41
N THR A 218 14.64 -2.39 30.27
CA THR A 218 15.50 -3.58 30.38
C THR A 218 16.13 -4.00 29.06
N GLY A 219 15.52 -3.62 27.94
CA GLY A 219 15.84 -4.11 26.61
C GLY A 219 15.33 -5.50 26.27
N GLN A 220 14.49 -6.09 27.12
CA GLN A 220 13.94 -7.42 26.91
C GLN A 220 12.65 -7.35 26.09
N ILE A 221 12.76 -6.94 24.84
CA ILE A 221 11.64 -6.95 23.88
C ILE A 221 11.51 -8.37 23.34
N THR A 222 10.40 -9.04 23.70
CA THR A 222 10.15 -10.44 23.34
C THR A 222 9.15 -10.57 22.19
N PRO A 223 9.16 -11.70 21.45
CA PRO A 223 8.17 -11.95 20.40
C PRO A 223 6.74 -11.94 20.94
N ASP A 224 6.53 -12.52 22.14
CA ASP A 224 5.24 -12.53 22.82
C ASP A 224 4.71 -11.11 23.09
N LEU A 225 5.58 -10.18 23.48
CA LEU A 225 5.19 -8.79 23.65
C LEU A 225 4.76 -8.16 22.32
N ILE A 226 5.51 -8.38 21.24
CA ILE A 226 5.17 -7.83 19.92
C ILE A 226 3.82 -8.36 19.44
N GLU A 227 3.56 -9.65 19.58
CA GLU A 227 2.28 -10.24 19.20
C GLU A 227 1.13 -9.77 20.09
N LYS A 228 1.36 -9.59 21.40
CA LYS A 228 0.38 -8.95 22.30
C LYS A 228 0.04 -7.53 21.84
N LEU A 229 1.04 -6.71 21.47
CA LEU A 229 0.83 -5.33 21.02
C LEU A 229 0.04 -5.29 19.71
N LYS A 230 0.40 -6.11 18.72
CA LYS A 230 -0.30 -6.18 17.42
C LYS A 230 -1.74 -6.69 17.53
N SER A 231 -2.02 -7.55 18.50
CA SER A 231 -3.34 -8.14 18.73
C SER A 231 -4.16 -7.44 19.83
N ALA A 232 -3.61 -6.40 20.44
CA ALA A 232 -4.23 -5.65 21.52
C ALA A 232 -5.55 -5.03 21.06
N LYS A 233 -6.53 -5.04 21.97
CA LYS A 233 -7.85 -4.47 21.72
C LYS A 233 -8.24 -3.41 22.73
N THR A 234 -8.73 -2.27 22.26
CA THR A 234 -9.20 -1.18 23.11
C THR A 234 -10.45 -1.64 23.88
N PRO A 235 -10.47 -1.50 25.22
CA PRO A 235 -11.62 -1.92 26.01
C PRO A 235 -12.72 -0.86 25.98
N GLN A 236 -13.94 -1.26 26.30
CA GLN A 236 -15.01 -0.30 26.59
C GLN A 236 -14.73 0.43 27.91
N PHE A 237 -15.01 1.73 27.95
CA PHE A 237 -14.77 2.58 29.11
C PHE A 237 -15.73 3.76 29.16
N GLU A 238 -15.81 4.40 30.33
CA GLU A 238 -16.50 5.66 30.54
C GLU A 238 -15.63 6.65 31.33
N ILE A 239 -15.86 7.94 31.13
CA ILE A 239 -15.24 9.01 31.93
C ILE A 239 -16.17 9.35 33.09
N TYR A 240 -15.62 9.38 34.29
CA TYR A 240 -16.30 9.77 35.51
C TYR A 240 -15.77 11.10 35.99
N VAL A 241 -16.68 11.99 36.41
CA VAL A 241 -16.40 13.31 36.94
C VAL A 241 -17.03 13.44 38.31
N ARG A 242 -16.28 13.96 39.28
CA ARG A 242 -16.80 14.35 40.59
C ARG A 242 -16.38 15.78 40.90
N ILE A 243 -17.35 16.58 41.32
CA ILE A 243 -17.19 17.98 41.69
C ILE A 243 -17.60 18.11 43.15
N ASP A 244 -16.70 18.61 43.97
CA ASP A 244 -16.98 19.00 45.34
C ASP A 244 -16.88 20.54 45.45
N ALA A 245 -17.90 21.15 46.04
CA ALA A 245 -18.06 22.58 46.20
C ALA A 245 -18.89 22.89 47.47
N TYR A 246 -19.02 24.17 47.82
CA TYR A 246 -20.06 24.62 48.74
C TYR A 246 -20.70 25.90 48.25
N LYS A 247 -21.92 26.18 48.69
CA LYS A 247 -22.62 27.45 48.46
C LYS A 247 -22.76 28.21 49.76
N GLU A 248 -22.37 29.48 49.76
CA GLU A 248 -22.63 30.38 50.88
C GLU A 248 -24.13 30.71 50.94
N ASP A 249 -24.68 30.72 52.15
CA ASP A 249 -26.06 31.07 52.45
C ASP A 249 -26.06 32.37 53.27
N TRP A 250 -26.52 33.46 52.68
CA TRP A 250 -26.58 34.79 53.29
C TRP A 250 -28.01 35.25 53.47
N SER A 251 -28.27 35.90 54.60
CA SER A 251 -29.57 36.48 54.90
C SER A 251 -29.43 37.92 55.37
N LEU A 252 -30.45 38.73 55.09
CA LEU A 252 -30.53 40.10 55.56
C LEU A 252 -31.05 40.11 57.01
N VAL A 253 -30.18 40.43 57.97
CA VAL A 253 -30.53 40.56 59.38
C VAL A 253 -30.33 42.02 59.79
N ASN A 254 -31.42 42.69 60.18
CA ASN A 254 -31.40 44.12 60.56
C ASN A 254 -30.76 45.04 59.51
N GLY A 255 -31.00 44.77 58.23
CA GLY A 255 -30.47 45.56 57.11
C GLY A 255 -28.99 45.31 56.78
N THR A 256 -28.34 44.37 57.46
CA THR A 256 -26.97 43.93 57.16
C THR A 256 -26.98 42.49 56.65
N TRP A 257 -26.23 42.21 55.59
CA TRP A 257 -26.04 40.84 55.12
C TRP A 257 -25.14 40.09 56.09
N VAL A 258 -25.61 38.93 56.56
CA VAL A 258 -24.88 38.07 57.48
C VAL A 258 -24.76 36.68 56.87
N HIS A 259 -23.54 36.14 56.86
CA HIS A 259 -23.27 34.76 56.47
C HIS A 259 -23.90 33.82 57.50
N VAL A 260 -24.77 32.95 57.04
CA VAL A 260 -25.53 32.02 57.88
C VAL A 260 -24.79 30.70 57.99
N ARG A 261 -24.39 30.12 56.85
CA ARG A 261 -23.74 28.81 56.75
C ARG A 261 -23.22 28.54 55.35
N ASP A 262 -22.45 27.45 55.23
CA ASP A 262 -22.06 26.85 53.97
C ASP A 262 -22.85 25.57 53.71
N ILE A 263 -23.39 25.44 52.50
CA ILE A 263 -24.14 24.27 52.04
C ILE A 263 -23.22 23.44 51.15
N PRO A 264 -22.82 22.22 51.56
CA PRO A 264 -21.97 21.38 50.72
C PRO A 264 -22.72 20.93 49.46
N LEU A 265 -22.04 21.00 48.33
CA LEU A 265 -22.52 20.59 47.03
C LEU A 265 -21.60 19.51 46.46
N THR A 266 -22.16 18.37 46.10
CA THR A 266 -21.46 17.34 45.34
C THR A 266 -22.24 17.03 44.08
N VAL A 267 -21.55 17.05 42.95
CA VAL A 267 -22.08 16.60 41.65
C VAL A 267 -21.20 15.48 41.13
N THR A 268 -21.84 14.42 40.65
CA THR A 268 -21.15 13.34 39.94
C THR A 268 -21.73 13.23 38.54
N ALA A 269 -20.87 12.97 37.57
CA ALA A 269 -21.29 12.68 36.21
C ALA A 269 -20.50 11.52 35.63
N GLN A 270 -21.13 10.84 34.68
CA GLN A 270 -20.54 9.73 33.94
C GLN A 270 -20.94 9.86 32.47
N THR A 271 -20.00 9.64 31.56
CA THR A 271 -20.32 9.57 30.13
C THR A 271 -21.19 8.35 29.78
N GLN A 272 -21.83 8.41 28.62
CA GLN A 272 -22.59 7.30 28.05
C GLN A 272 -22.00 6.88 26.71
N SER A 273 -21.40 5.69 26.67
CA SER A 273 -20.78 5.09 25.49
C SER A 273 -19.64 5.92 24.88
N VAL A 274 -18.81 6.59 25.71
CA VAL A 274 -17.70 7.42 25.18
C VAL A 274 -16.70 6.59 24.38
N TRP A 275 -16.54 5.30 24.70
CA TRP A 275 -15.71 4.37 23.96
C TRP A 275 -16.08 4.22 22.48
N ARG A 276 -17.29 4.64 22.06
CA ARG A 276 -17.68 4.65 20.63
C ARG A 276 -16.96 5.70 19.80
N HIS A 277 -16.31 6.65 20.45
CA HIS A 277 -15.38 7.57 19.79
C HIS A 277 -14.02 6.90 19.51
N VAL A 278 -13.81 5.67 19.99
CA VAL A 278 -12.70 4.82 19.52
C VAL A 278 -13.18 4.06 18.28
N THR A 279 -12.49 4.25 17.16
CA THR A 279 -12.96 3.81 15.82
C THR A 279 -13.01 2.32 15.64
N SER A 280 -12.02 1.60 16.19
CA SER A 280 -12.02 0.17 16.16
C SER A 280 -11.34 -0.41 17.39
N ASP A 281 -11.67 -1.67 17.67
CA ASP A 281 -11.01 -2.41 18.74
C ASP A 281 -9.49 -2.47 18.50
N SER A 282 -9.00 -2.43 17.26
CA SER A 282 -7.57 -2.52 16.93
C SER A 282 -7.21 -1.60 15.76
N ASP A 283 -7.03 -0.30 16.03
CA ASP A 283 -6.67 0.66 15.00
C ASP A 283 -5.24 0.45 14.52
N VAL A 284 -5.09 0.36 13.20
CA VAL A 284 -3.80 0.21 12.52
C VAL A 284 -3.70 1.27 11.43
N VAL A 285 -2.65 2.08 11.48
CA VAL A 285 -2.31 2.95 10.34
C VAL A 285 -1.51 2.15 9.34
N LEU A 286 -1.97 2.17 8.09
CA LEU A 286 -1.31 1.55 6.97
C LEU A 286 -0.66 2.63 6.10
N PHE A 287 0.67 2.66 6.09
CA PHE A 287 1.42 3.43 5.11
C PHE A 287 1.49 2.59 3.83
N GLN A 288 0.74 2.97 2.80
CA GLN A 288 0.59 2.17 1.58
C GLN A 288 1.58 2.54 0.46
N THR A 289 2.41 3.56 0.67
CA THR A 289 3.39 4.04 -0.30
C THR A 289 4.81 3.59 0.09
N GLY A 290 5.61 3.26 -0.91
CA GLY A 290 7.01 2.84 -0.74
C GLY A 290 7.27 1.38 -1.09
N LEU A 291 8.44 0.89 -0.70
CA LEU A 291 8.87 -0.49 -0.90
C LEU A 291 8.10 -1.44 0.03
N ASN A 292 7.75 -2.63 -0.47
CA ASN A 292 7.12 -3.66 0.35
C ASN A 292 8.12 -4.68 0.91
N ALA A 293 9.28 -4.83 0.28
CA ALA A 293 10.31 -5.79 0.70
C ALA A 293 11.73 -5.21 0.67
N SER A 294 12.25 -5.03 -0.55
CA SER A 294 13.59 -4.52 -0.86
C SER A 294 13.59 -4.18 -2.35
N MET A 295 14.50 -3.33 -2.80
CA MET A 295 14.90 -3.26 -4.20
C MET A 295 15.79 -4.48 -4.58
N PRO A 296 15.95 -4.80 -5.88
CA PRO A 296 16.80 -5.90 -6.33
C PRO A 296 18.25 -5.77 -5.83
N ALA A 297 18.88 -6.91 -5.56
CA ALA A 297 20.20 -6.97 -4.92
C ALA A 297 21.31 -6.28 -5.75
N GLU A 298 21.20 -6.25 -7.07
CA GLU A 298 22.17 -5.60 -7.96
C GLU A 298 22.24 -4.09 -7.80
N LEU A 299 21.13 -3.46 -7.37
CA LEU A 299 21.06 -2.02 -7.16
C LEU A 299 21.78 -1.58 -5.88
N LEU A 300 22.41 -2.51 -5.14
CA LEU A 300 23.07 -2.22 -3.88
C LEU A 300 24.08 -1.08 -4.01
N SER A 301 24.88 -1.04 -5.08
CA SER A 301 25.88 0.00 -5.33
C SER A 301 25.25 1.35 -5.67
N LEU A 302 24.23 1.37 -6.53
CA LEU A 302 23.51 2.57 -6.97
C LEU A 302 22.67 3.21 -5.85
N ALA A 303 22.20 2.39 -4.91
CA ALA A 303 21.40 2.78 -3.78
C ALA A 303 22.22 3.16 -2.52
N MET A 304 23.56 3.06 -2.57
CA MET A 304 24.40 3.38 -1.41
C MET A 304 24.20 4.84 -0.98
N GLY A 305 23.91 5.04 0.31
CA GLY A 305 23.72 6.37 0.89
C GLY A 305 22.36 7.01 0.59
N LYS A 306 21.46 6.31 -0.11
CA LYS A 306 20.11 6.76 -0.42
C LYS A 306 19.08 6.11 0.49
N PHE A 307 17.87 6.66 0.50
CA PHE A 307 16.75 6.22 1.31
C PHE A 307 15.47 6.11 0.47
N ALA A 308 14.62 5.16 0.82
CA ALA A 308 13.26 5.05 0.28
C ALA A 308 12.27 4.82 1.42
N PRO A 309 11.01 5.26 1.26
CA PRO A 309 9.95 4.90 2.18
C PRO A 309 9.61 3.41 2.09
N PHE A 310 9.12 2.84 3.19
CA PHE A 310 8.62 1.47 3.23
C PHE A 310 7.15 1.43 3.58
N ILE A 311 6.40 0.53 2.95
CA ILE A 311 5.05 0.17 3.41
C ILE A 311 5.16 -0.29 4.86
N ALA A 312 4.26 0.18 5.71
CA ALA A 312 4.37 -0.06 7.15
C ALA A 312 3.03 -0.09 7.84
N GLN A 313 3.01 -0.75 8.99
CA GLN A 313 1.86 -0.86 9.87
C GLN A 313 2.23 -0.28 11.24
N GLN A 314 1.38 0.59 11.77
CA GLN A 314 1.55 1.17 13.10
C GLN A 314 0.35 0.84 13.99
N TRP A 315 0.65 0.46 15.24
CA TRP A 315 -0.30 0.17 16.32
C TRP A 315 -0.05 1.07 17.53
N GLY A 316 -1.03 1.13 18.43
CA GLY A 316 -0.93 1.84 19.71
C GLY A 316 -1.54 3.23 19.65
N ALA A 317 -0.80 4.23 20.12
CA ALA A 317 -1.25 5.62 20.27
C ALA A 317 -1.24 6.41 18.94
N VAL A 318 -2.06 5.96 17.99
CA VAL A 318 -2.11 6.48 16.61
C VAL A 318 -2.62 7.92 16.52
N SER A 319 -3.58 8.32 17.36
CA SER A 319 -4.05 9.71 17.38
C SER A 319 -2.98 10.66 17.89
N ASP A 320 -2.06 10.17 18.72
CA ASP A 320 -1.05 10.98 19.36
C ASP A 320 0.17 11.22 18.48
N VAL A 321 0.68 10.16 17.83
CA VAL A 321 1.92 10.18 17.07
C VAL A 321 1.81 9.29 15.84
N LEU A 322 2.37 9.77 14.72
CA LEU A 322 2.58 8.99 13.52
C LEU A 322 4.06 8.79 13.24
N ILE A 323 4.43 7.61 12.75
CA ILE A 323 5.81 7.25 12.47
C ILE A 323 5.95 6.85 11.00
N ARG A 324 6.87 7.47 10.27
CA ARG A 324 7.15 7.13 8.87
C ARG A 324 8.54 6.48 8.73
N PRO A 325 8.64 5.19 8.35
CA PRO A 325 9.92 4.54 8.18
C PRO A 325 10.50 4.78 6.79
N TYR A 326 11.79 5.10 6.77
CA TYR A 326 12.65 5.12 5.60
C TYR A 326 13.86 4.24 5.86
N SER A 327 14.41 3.65 4.80
CA SER A 327 15.66 2.92 4.89
C SER A 327 16.43 2.98 3.59
N THR A 328 17.73 2.67 3.68
CA THR A 328 18.48 2.19 2.51
C THR A 328 17.66 1.13 1.78
N PRO A 329 17.39 1.29 0.46
CA PRO A 329 16.32 0.56 -0.20
C PRO A 329 16.67 -0.89 -0.56
N VAL A 330 17.95 -1.26 -0.52
CA VAL A 330 18.42 -2.61 -0.86
C VAL A 330 18.83 -3.35 0.42
N HIS A 331 18.17 -4.47 0.69
CA HIS A 331 18.38 -5.31 1.86
C HIS A 331 18.86 -6.69 1.42
N VAL A 332 20.14 -7.00 1.64
CA VAL A 332 20.78 -8.23 1.17
C VAL A 332 21.57 -8.85 2.31
N GLN A 333 21.66 -10.17 2.33
CA GLN A 333 22.51 -10.89 3.29
C GLN A 333 23.96 -10.35 3.27
N GLU A 334 24.58 -10.32 4.44
CA GLU A 334 25.89 -9.74 4.72
C GLU A 334 26.03 -8.23 4.47
N SER A 335 24.95 -7.53 4.10
CA SER A 335 24.94 -6.07 3.98
C SER A 335 24.48 -5.38 5.27
N THR A 336 24.69 -4.07 5.35
CA THR A 336 24.17 -3.23 6.44
C THR A 336 23.14 -2.26 5.88
N ALA A 337 21.98 -2.19 6.51
CA ALA A 337 20.94 -1.23 6.18
C ALA A 337 20.84 -0.15 7.26
N THR A 338 20.57 1.08 6.84
CA THR A 338 20.29 2.21 7.75
C THR A 338 18.81 2.51 7.73
N TRP A 339 18.18 2.50 8.90
CA TRP A 339 16.77 2.81 9.11
C TRP A 339 16.63 4.17 9.80
N LYS A 340 15.67 4.95 9.31
CA LYS A 340 15.23 6.23 9.87
C LYS A 340 13.73 6.19 10.10
N PHE A 341 13.30 6.53 11.29
CA PHE A 341 11.90 6.60 11.69
C PHE A 341 11.59 8.05 12.02
N PHE A 342 10.81 8.69 11.17
CA PHE A 342 10.38 10.06 11.38
C PHE A 342 9.12 10.06 12.22
N VAL A 343 9.20 10.64 13.43
CA VAL A 343 8.17 10.61 14.46
C VAL A 343 7.51 11.98 14.52
N ALA A 344 6.23 12.05 14.18
CA ALA A 344 5.43 13.28 14.14
C ALA A 344 4.36 13.27 15.22
N PRO A 345 4.40 14.19 16.20
CA PRO A 345 3.28 14.41 17.13
C PRO A 345 2.10 15.02 16.38
N ASN A 346 0.89 14.56 16.68
CA ASN A 346 -0.35 15.13 16.16
C ASN A 346 -0.72 16.38 16.96
N HIS A 347 -0.03 17.48 16.65
CA HIS A 347 -0.13 18.71 17.44
C HIS A 347 -1.57 19.24 17.51
N ASP A 348 -2.32 19.22 16.41
CA ASP A 348 -3.69 19.75 16.36
C ASP A 348 -4.65 18.93 17.24
N PHE A 349 -4.50 17.59 17.21
CA PHE A 349 -5.23 16.70 18.12
C PHE A 349 -4.89 17.00 19.57
N LEU A 350 -3.60 17.05 19.90
CA LEU A 350 -3.13 17.21 21.28
C LEU A 350 -3.44 18.61 21.83
N THR A 351 -3.51 19.65 21.00
CA THR A 351 -3.73 21.03 21.44
C THR A 351 -5.17 21.53 21.26
N MET A 352 -6.10 20.64 20.92
CA MET A 352 -7.51 20.97 20.61
C MET A 352 -8.19 21.91 21.63
N PHE A 353 -7.84 21.81 22.92
CA PHE A 353 -8.42 22.66 23.98
C PHE A 353 -7.37 23.58 24.64
N ASP A 354 -6.35 24.01 23.91
CA ASP A 354 -5.28 24.92 24.39
C ASP A 354 -4.49 24.40 25.61
N SER A 355 -4.60 23.11 25.92
CA SER A 355 -3.75 22.41 26.89
C SER A 355 -2.73 21.58 26.11
N SER A 356 -1.45 21.93 26.18
CA SER A 356 -0.39 21.09 25.65
C SER A 356 0.32 20.38 26.81
N PRO A 357 0.29 19.05 26.86
CA PRO A 357 1.10 18.31 27.83
C PRO A 357 2.55 18.42 27.40
N ARG A 358 3.49 18.29 28.34
CA ARG A 358 4.88 18.07 27.91
C ARG A 358 4.99 16.64 27.41
N ILE A 359 5.58 16.48 26.23
CA ILE A 359 5.70 15.18 25.58
C ILE A 359 7.18 14.81 25.51
N TYR A 360 7.52 13.66 26.07
CA TYR A 360 8.86 13.07 25.97
C TYR A 360 8.75 11.57 25.73
N ASP A 361 9.85 10.94 25.38
CA ASP A 361 9.86 9.58 24.87
C ASP A 361 10.97 8.71 25.45
N ASP A 362 10.69 7.42 25.48
CA ASP A 362 11.68 6.36 25.40
C ASP A 362 11.43 5.61 24.09
N PHE A 363 12.39 5.62 23.16
CA PHE A 363 12.18 5.07 21.83
C PHE A 363 13.28 4.09 21.46
N GLU A 364 12.93 2.96 20.85
CA GLU A 364 13.90 1.94 20.49
C GLU A 364 13.65 1.41 19.09
N VAL A 365 14.70 1.48 18.26
CA VAL A 365 14.74 0.82 16.96
C VAL A 365 15.47 -0.49 17.13
N PHE A 366 14.85 -1.60 16.76
CA PHE A 366 15.45 -2.92 16.92
C PHE A 366 15.16 -3.82 15.72
N ALA A 367 16.01 -4.81 15.55
CA ALA A 367 15.87 -5.83 14.52
C ALA A 367 15.90 -7.21 15.15
N VAL A 368 15.07 -8.10 14.63
CA VAL A 368 15.04 -9.51 15.00
C VAL A 368 15.42 -10.36 13.80
N ARG A 369 16.14 -11.45 14.05
CA ARG A 369 16.33 -12.55 13.11
C ARG A 369 15.11 -13.43 13.15
N VAL A 370 14.61 -13.80 11.98
CA VAL A 370 13.62 -14.85 11.81
C VAL A 370 14.36 -16.14 11.54
N LEU A 371 14.18 -17.14 12.40
CA LEU A 371 14.82 -18.44 12.30
C LEU A 371 13.97 -19.44 11.50
N GLN A 372 14.58 -20.53 11.05
CA GLN A 372 13.85 -21.66 10.47
C GLN A 372 12.86 -22.19 11.52
N ASN A 373 11.55 -22.21 11.19
CA ASN A 373 10.38 -22.42 12.08
C ASN A 373 9.60 -21.15 12.47
N GLY A 374 10.08 -19.96 12.10
CA GLY A 374 9.42 -18.69 12.37
C GLY A 374 9.70 -18.09 13.76
N ALA A 375 10.55 -18.70 14.58
CA ALA A 375 10.98 -18.13 15.85
C ALA A 375 11.83 -16.86 15.65
N PHE A 376 11.81 -15.95 16.63
CA PHE A 376 12.60 -14.72 16.57
C PHE A 376 13.72 -14.69 17.61
N GLU A 377 14.84 -14.13 17.19
CA GLU A 377 15.98 -13.81 18.06
C GLU A 377 16.31 -12.33 17.90
N MET A 378 16.56 -11.62 19.00
CA MET A 378 17.03 -10.24 18.94
C MET A 378 18.38 -10.16 18.24
N ALA A 379 18.50 -9.31 17.22
CA ALA A 379 19.69 -9.21 16.40
C ALA A 379 20.46 -7.91 16.62
N ASP A 380 19.74 -6.79 16.67
CA ASP A 380 20.32 -5.47 16.90
C ASP A 380 19.30 -4.59 17.63
N ARG A 381 19.79 -3.62 18.41
CA ARG A 381 18.94 -2.66 19.11
C ARG A 381 19.64 -1.33 19.29
N ARG A 382 18.87 -0.26 19.15
CA ARG A 382 19.33 1.10 19.31
C ARG A 382 18.30 1.93 20.08
N PRO A 383 18.55 2.19 21.38
CA PRO A 383 17.81 3.19 22.12
C PRO A 383 18.04 4.58 21.50
N ASN A 384 16.96 5.36 21.45
CA ASN A 384 16.88 6.72 20.97
C ASN A 384 16.18 7.56 22.03
N ILE A 385 16.59 8.83 22.16
CA ILE A 385 15.93 9.83 23.01
C ILE A 385 15.61 10.99 22.09
N LEU A 386 14.34 11.17 21.72
CA LEU A 386 13.89 12.24 20.83
C LEU A 386 13.70 13.55 21.59
N GLY A 387 13.56 13.48 22.92
CA GLY A 387 13.47 14.63 23.81
C GLY A 387 12.07 15.23 23.79
N ASP A 388 11.97 16.56 23.84
CA ASP A 388 10.68 17.24 23.80
C ASP A 388 10.04 17.11 22.40
N MET A 389 8.94 16.35 22.35
CA MET A 389 8.14 16.10 21.14
C MET A 389 6.85 16.93 21.10
N THR A 390 6.76 18.02 21.86
CA THR A 390 5.59 18.90 21.85
C THR A 390 5.37 19.56 20.48
N THR A 391 6.45 19.79 19.73
CA THR A 391 6.41 20.37 18.38
C THR A 391 7.45 19.74 17.44
N GLY A 392 7.08 19.70 16.16
CA GLY A 392 7.97 19.30 15.07
C GLY A 392 8.18 17.79 14.98
N ILE A 393 8.66 17.38 13.81
CA ILE A 393 8.98 15.98 13.52
C ILE A 393 10.40 15.69 14.03
N LYS A 394 10.57 14.51 14.63
CA LYS A 394 11.84 14.00 15.17
C LYS A 394 12.31 12.78 14.37
N GLU A 395 13.58 12.42 14.52
CA GLU A 395 14.18 11.27 13.84
C GLU A 395 14.75 10.30 14.88
N ALA A 396 14.21 9.08 14.92
CA ALA A 396 14.88 7.93 15.52
C ALA A 396 15.62 7.16 14.43
N TYR A 397 16.76 6.57 14.76
CA TYR A 397 17.58 5.87 13.77
C TYR A 397 18.09 4.53 14.30
N GLY A 398 18.43 3.65 13.36
CA GLY A 398 18.98 2.32 13.60
C GLY A 398 19.84 1.87 12.42
N ALA A 399 20.86 1.07 12.68
CA ALA A 399 21.61 0.37 11.63
C ALA A 399 21.50 -1.11 11.91
N VAL A 400 21.31 -1.92 10.88
CA VAL A 400 21.12 -3.38 11.04
C VAL A 400 22.05 -4.09 10.08
N LYS A 401 22.92 -4.94 10.62
CA LYS A 401 23.75 -5.84 9.80
C LYS A 401 23.05 -7.18 9.61
N TYR A 402 22.72 -7.51 8.37
CA TYR A 402 22.02 -8.74 8.01
C TYR A 402 22.98 -9.93 7.93
N THR A 403 23.48 -10.36 9.08
CA THR A 403 24.41 -11.49 9.17
C THR A 403 23.74 -12.77 8.69
N PHE A 404 24.40 -13.51 7.82
CA PHE A 404 23.99 -14.81 7.32
C PHE A 404 24.28 -15.89 8.35
N GLY A 405 23.40 -16.88 8.42
CA GLY A 405 23.55 -18.05 9.28
C GLY A 405 22.69 -19.21 8.77
N PRO A 406 23.05 -20.46 9.10
CA PRO A 406 22.36 -21.65 8.58
C PRO A 406 20.87 -21.67 8.94
N ASP A 407 20.53 -21.17 10.13
CA ASP A 407 19.16 -21.17 10.64
C ASP A 407 18.45 -19.83 10.45
N ILE A 408 19.10 -18.80 9.88
CA ILE A 408 18.52 -17.47 9.68
C ILE A 408 17.83 -17.39 8.32
N VAL A 409 16.53 -17.13 8.32
CA VAL A 409 15.67 -17.05 7.12
C VAL A 409 15.48 -15.60 6.68
N ASN A 410 15.31 -14.70 7.64
CA ASN A 410 15.03 -13.29 7.37
C ASN A 410 15.39 -12.39 8.56
N TYR A 411 15.19 -11.10 8.38
CA TYR A 411 15.16 -10.12 9.47
C TYR A 411 13.81 -9.40 9.45
N ARG A 412 13.43 -8.84 10.60
CA ARG A 412 12.34 -7.87 10.71
C ARG A 412 12.84 -6.69 11.53
N VAL A 413 12.39 -5.50 11.18
CA VAL A 413 12.78 -4.26 11.88
C VAL A 413 11.54 -3.65 12.47
N TYR A 414 11.70 -3.09 13.66
CA TYR A 414 10.65 -2.45 14.42
C TYR A 414 11.16 -1.15 15.02
N ALA A 415 10.21 -0.26 15.28
CA ALA A 415 10.41 0.81 16.25
C ALA A 415 9.29 0.74 17.29
N LEU A 416 9.68 0.71 18.57
CA LEU A 416 8.80 0.72 19.72
C LEU A 416 9.08 1.99 20.53
N GLY A 417 8.05 2.78 20.75
CA GLY A 417 8.12 3.98 21.58
C GLY A 417 7.17 3.91 22.76
N LEU A 418 7.58 4.48 23.88
CA LEU A 418 6.71 4.85 24.98
C LEU A 418 6.73 6.37 25.12
N ILE A 419 5.61 6.98 24.77
CA ILE A 419 5.42 8.42 24.79
C ILE A 419 4.77 8.77 26.12
N TRP A 420 5.27 9.80 26.78
CA TRP A 420 4.77 10.24 28.06
C TRP A 420 4.16 11.63 27.95
N PHE A 421 2.90 11.74 28.33
CA PHE A 421 2.18 13.02 28.45
C PHE A 421 2.21 13.46 29.91
N GLU A 422 3.02 14.45 30.23
CA GLU A 422 3.00 15.09 31.54
C GLU A 422 1.90 16.15 31.59
N ARG A 423 0.89 15.90 32.41
CA ARG A 423 -0.22 16.82 32.67
C ARG A 423 0.19 17.99 33.55
N ASP A 424 -0.68 18.98 33.65
CA ASP A 424 -0.57 20.13 34.55
C ASP A 424 -0.45 19.74 36.04
N ASP A 425 -1.00 18.60 36.44
CA ASP A 425 -0.89 18.05 37.80
C ASP A 425 0.40 17.23 38.05
N GLY A 426 1.30 17.15 37.07
CA GLY A 426 2.56 16.40 37.13
C GLY A 426 2.42 14.89 36.93
N THR A 427 1.20 14.38 36.72
CA THR A 427 0.99 12.97 36.37
C THR A 427 1.53 12.70 34.97
N LYS A 428 2.20 11.57 34.80
CA LYS A 428 2.74 11.10 33.53
C LYS A 428 1.84 10.00 32.99
N ILE A 429 1.22 10.24 31.84
CA ILE A 429 0.37 9.25 31.14
C ILE A 429 1.23 8.59 30.07
N PRO A 430 1.50 7.27 30.15
CA PRO A 430 2.20 6.54 29.11
C PRO A 430 1.28 6.19 27.94
N ALA A 431 1.77 6.27 26.72
CA ALA A 431 1.12 5.70 25.54
C ALA A 431 2.18 5.09 24.61
N TRP A 432 2.02 3.81 24.28
CA TRP A 432 2.98 3.11 23.45
C TRP A 432 2.62 3.21 21.97
N VAL A 433 3.64 3.14 21.12
CA VAL A 433 3.52 3.03 19.66
C VAL A 433 4.45 1.95 19.16
N LEU A 434 3.94 1.07 18.30
CA LEU A 434 4.74 0.06 17.61
C LEU A 434 4.58 0.29 16.12
N ILE A 435 5.68 0.39 15.39
CA ILE A 435 5.66 0.39 13.94
C ILE A 435 6.52 -0.73 13.37
N GLN A 436 5.99 -1.37 12.34
CA GLN A 436 6.68 -2.38 11.57
C GLN A 436 6.66 -2.01 10.08
N PRO A 437 7.81 -1.63 9.48
CA PRO A 437 7.96 -1.66 8.04
C PRO A 437 7.87 -3.10 7.51
N HIS A 438 7.15 -3.27 6.41
CA HIS A 438 7.25 -4.47 5.60
C HIS A 438 8.62 -4.49 4.95
N MET A 439 9.37 -5.57 5.15
CA MET A 439 10.69 -5.69 4.55
C MET A 439 11.07 -7.17 4.41
N SER A 440 12.01 -7.45 3.52
CA SER A 440 12.59 -8.78 3.39
C SER A 440 14.04 -8.68 2.95
N VAL A 441 14.92 -9.42 3.62
CA VAL A 441 16.34 -9.51 3.27
C VAL A 441 16.50 -10.54 2.15
N LEU A 442 17.07 -10.09 1.04
CA LEU A 442 17.32 -10.91 -0.14
C LEU A 442 18.61 -11.74 0.03
N SER A 443 18.61 -12.94 -0.55
CA SER A 443 19.86 -13.61 -0.91
C SER A 443 20.45 -12.95 -2.15
N MET A 444 21.79 -12.98 -2.28
CA MET A 444 22.46 -12.52 -3.49
C MET A 444 22.15 -13.49 -4.63
N GLU A 445 21.23 -13.10 -5.51
CA GLU A 445 20.99 -13.79 -6.77
C GLU A 445 21.69 -13.04 -7.91
N LYS A 446 22.32 -13.78 -8.81
CA LYS A 446 22.92 -13.20 -9.99
C LYS A 446 21.82 -12.96 -11.03
N LEU A 447 21.74 -11.74 -11.55
CA LEU A 447 20.89 -11.45 -12.70
C LEU A 447 21.47 -12.10 -13.97
N ALA A 448 20.60 -12.64 -14.81
CA ALA A 448 20.97 -13.16 -16.12
C ALA A 448 21.27 -11.99 -17.05
N LEU A 449 20.47 -10.92 -17.06
CA LEU A 449 20.79 -9.71 -17.81
C LEU A 449 21.68 -8.72 -17.02
N ASP A 450 22.85 -9.19 -16.57
CA ASP A 450 23.78 -8.39 -15.74
C ASP A 450 24.41 -7.17 -16.46
N ASP A 451 24.99 -6.25 -15.67
CA ASP A 451 25.67 -5.04 -16.17
C ASP A 451 26.71 -5.31 -17.25
N THR A 452 27.42 -6.45 -17.16
CA THR A 452 28.48 -6.80 -18.12
C THR A 452 27.87 -7.14 -19.49
N ARG A 453 26.71 -7.82 -19.49
CA ARG A 453 25.95 -8.08 -20.72
C ARG A 453 25.26 -6.82 -21.23
N LEU A 454 24.70 -6.00 -20.35
CA LEU A 454 24.09 -4.71 -20.72
C LEU A 454 25.09 -3.77 -21.40
N GLN A 455 26.34 -3.71 -20.94
CA GLN A 455 27.40 -2.91 -21.59
C GLN A 455 27.67 -3.30 -23.04
N LYS A 456 27.41 -4.57 -23.43
CA LYS A 456 27.55 -5.03 -24.81
C LYS A 456 26.27 -4.83 -25.63
N ILE A 457 25.12 -4.89 -24.97
CA ILE A 457 23.79 -4.85 -25.59
C ILE A 457 23.34 -3.41 -25.83
N LEU A 458 23.53 -2.50 -24.87
CA LEU A 458 23.04 -1.12 -24.96
C LEU A 458 23.57 -0.32 -26.17
N PRO A 459 24.85 -0.42 -26.57
CA PRO A 459 25.37 0.31 -27.73
C PRO A 459 24.65 -0.01 -29.05
N ILE A 460 23.99 -1.17 -29.15
CA ILE A 460 23.21 -1.59 -30.34
C ILE A 460 22.01 -0.67 -30.57
N PHE A 461 21.54 0.05 -29.55
CA PHE A 461 20.32 0.86 -29.64
C PHE A 461 20.58 2.37 -29.85
N ASP A 462 21.86 2.79 -29.90
CA ASP A 462 22.25 4.21 -29.91
C ASP A 462 21.81 4.96 -31.19
N ASP A 463 21.87 4.29 -32.34
CA ASP A 463 21.54 4.88 -33.66
C ASP A 463 20.08 4.65 -34.07
N LYS A 464 19.28 4.01 -33.20
CA LYS A 464 17.87 3.68 -33.38
C LYS A 464 17.58 2.71 -34.52
N GLN A 465 18.58 2.02 -35.08
CA GLN A 465 18.41 1.00 -36.11
C GLN A 465 19.29 -0.20 -35.82
N ILE A 466 18.72 -1.40 -35.77
CA ILE A 466 19.51 -2.61 -35.53
C ILE A 466 20.05 -3.12 -36.87
N THR A 467 21.37 -3.08 -37.07
CA THR A 467 21.99 -3.71 -38.24
C THR A 467 22.01 -5.25 -38.11
N GLU A 468 22.16 -5.97 -39.22
CA GLU A 468 22.23 -7.44 -39.21
C GLU A 468 23.37 -7.98 -38.32
N LEU A 469 24.51 -7.29 -38.28
CA LEU A 469 25.65 -7.67 -37.44
C LEU A 469 25.36 -7.46 -35.94
N GLU A 470 24.70 -6.36 -35.61
CA GLU A 470 24.26 -6.08 -34.24
C GLU A 470 23.16 -7.04 -33.81
N LEU A 471 22.23 -7.39 -34.70
CA LEU A 471 21.20 -8.40 -34.42
C LEU A 471 21.81 -9.78 -34.13
N GLN A 472 22.87 -10.17 -34.85
CA GLN A 472 23.61 -11.40 -34.57
C GLN A 472 24.31 -11.35 -33.22
N THR A 473 24.89 -10.20 -32.86
CA THR A 473 25.54 -9.96 -31.57
C THR A 473 24.52 -10.04 -30.43
N LEU A 474 23.37 -9.36 -30.59
CA LEU A 474 22.25 -9.39 -29.65
C LEU A 474 21.74 -10.82 -29.45
N LYS A 475 21.49 -11.57 -30.53
CA LYS A 475 21.09 -12.98 -30.46
C LYS A 475 22.09 -13.82 -29.69
N ALA A 476 23.39 -13.67 -29.98
CA ALA A 476 24.43 -14.46 -29.32
C ALA A 476 24.50 -14.20 -27.81
N GLU A 477 24.42 -12.93 -27.37
CA GLU A 477 24.42 -12.60 -25.94
C GLU A 477 23.12 -13.07 -25.27
N LEU A 478 21.95 -12.91 -25.91
CA LEU A 478 20.67 -13.31 -25.34
C LEU A 478 20.47 -14.83 -25.27
N GLU A 479 21.09 -15.63 -26.15
CA GLU A 479 21.06 -17.10 -26.00
C GLU A 479 21.76 -17.55 -24.71
N SER A 480 22.86 -16.88 -24.33
CA SER A 480 23.51 -17.14 -23.03
C SER A 480 22.62 -16.73 -21.86
N VAL A 481 21.89 -15.61 -21.97
CA VAL A 481 20.93 -15.17 -20.94
C VAL A 481 19.81 -16.21 -20.78
N LYS A 482 19.23 -16.68 -21.89
CA LYS A 482 18.16 -17.69 -21.87
C LYS A 482 18.60 -18.99 -21.20
N GLN A 483 19.86 -19.40 -21.38
CA GLN A 483 20.40 -20.57 -20.69
C GLN A 483 20.41 -20.39 -19.17
N ASP A 484 20.91 -19.24 -18.69
CA ASP A 484 20.93 -18.94 -17.25
C ASP A 484 19.50 -18.91 -16.67
N ILE A 485 18.53 -18.37 -17.42
CA ILE A 485 17.12 -18.37 -17.01
C ILE A 485 16.52 -19.78 -16.97
N GLN A 486 16.89 -20.67 -17.89
CA GLN A 486 16.48 -22.07 -17.82
C GLN A 486 17.01 -22.77 -16.55
N GLU A 487 18.22 -22.44 -16.10
CA GLU A 487 18.76 -22.95 -14.83
C GLU A 487 17.95 -22.41 -13.63
N LYS A 488 17.58 -21.13 -13.64
CA LYS A 488 16.70 -20.54 -12.62
C LYS A 488 15.31 -21.20 -12.59
N ILE A 489 14.71 -21.49 -13.75
CA ILE A 489 13.44 -22.24 -13.86
C ILE A 489 13.57 -23.62 -13.22
N GLN A 490 14.65 -24.36 -13.50
CA GLN A 490 14.89 -25.67 -12.90
C GLN A 490 15.00 -25.61 -11.38
N ALA A 491 15.68 -24.59 -10.84
CA ALA A 491 15.76 -24.36 -9.40
C ALA A 491 14.37 -24.08 -8.78
N ALA A 492 13.55 -23.24 -9.43
CA ALA A 492 12.18 -22.98 -9.00
C ALA A 492 11.28 -24.23 -9.07
N GLU A 493 11.43 -25.06 -10.11
CA GLU A 493 10.72 -26.35 -10.21
C GLU A 493 11.10 -27.33 -9.10
N GLN A 494 12.37 -27.37 -8.72
CA GLN A 494 12.83 -28.19 -7.60
C GLN A 494 12.21 -27.72 -6.29
N LEU A 495 12.20 -26.41 -6.04
CA LEU A 495 11.60 -25.81 -4.86
C LEU A 495 10.09 -26.08 -4.79
N LYS A 496 9.38 -25.94 -5.92
CA LYS A 496 7.95 -26.30 -6.03
C LYS A 496 7.70 -27.75 -5.66
N LYS A 497 8.47 -28.69 -6.23
CA LYS A 497 8.36 -30.13 -5.92
C LYS A 497 8.60 -30.42 -4.44
N MET A 498 9.59 -29.77 -3.83
CA MET A 498 9.87 -29.89 -2.40
C MET A 498 8.72 -29.33 -1.55
N ALA A 499 8.16 -28.17 -1.91
CA ALA A 499 7.03 -27.57 -1.20
C ALA A 499 5.77 -28.45 -1.28
N GLU A 500 5.41 -28.94 -2.48
CA GLU A 500 4.29 -29.84 -2.70
C GLU A 500 4.44 -31.16 -1.92
N ALA A 501 5.64 -31.74 -1.92
CA ALA A 501 5.93 -32.98 -1.17
C ALA A 501 5.77 -32.81 0.35
N ASN A 502 5.96 -31.60 0.88
CA ASN A 502 5.79 -31.27 2.29
C ASN A 502 4.40 -30.67 2.60
N GLY A 503 3.50 -30.58 1.62
CA GLY A 503 2.16 -30.00 1.81
C GLY A 503 2.14 -28.50 2.05
N ASN A 504 3.22 -27.77 1.72
CA ASN A 504 3.27 -26.31 1.84
C ASN A 504 2.74 -25.66 0.56
N THR A 505 1.43 -25.38 0.54
CA THR A 505 0.75 -24.81 -0.63
C THR A 505 1.21 -23.39 -0.96
N GLU A 506 1.47 -22.57 0.06
CA GLU A 506 1.92 -21.18 -0.09
C GLU A 506 3.28 -21.12 -0.83
N ALA A 507 4.26 -21.92 -0.37
CA ALA A 507 5.56 -21.99 -1.03
C ALA A 507 5.48 -22.56 -2.46
N ALA A 508 4.62 -23.55 -2.71
CA ALA A 508 4.42 -24.12 -4.04
C ALA A 508 3.79 -23.10 -5.02
N GLU A 509 2.86 -22.27 -4.54
CA GLU A 509 2.22 -21.21 -5.35
C GLU A 509 3.19 -20.09 -5.71
N TYR A 510 4.05 -19.67 -4.79
CA TYR A 510 5.12 -18.71 -5.07
C TYR A 510 6.11 -19.27 -6.09
N ALA A 511 6.56 -20.52 -5.92
CA ALA A 511 7.48 -21.17 -6.86
C ALA A 511 6.85 -21.32 -8.27
N ASP A 512 5.56 -21.61 -8.36
CA ASP A 512 4.82 -21.66 -9.63
C ASP A 512 4.76 -20.29 -10.32
N ARG A 513 4.61 -19.20 -9.56
CA ARG A 513 4.67 -17.84 -10.10
C ARG A 513 6.07 -17.45 -10.57
N ALA A 514 7.10 -17.81 -9.81
CA ALA A 514 8.49 -17.62 -10.25
C ALA A 514 8.74 -18.27 -11.62
N ILE A 515 8.33 -19.53 -11.80
CA ILE A 515 8.43 -20.24 -13.09
C ILE A 515 7.70 -19.48 -14.20
N LYS A 516 6.47 -19.02 -13.95
CA LYS A 516 5.70 -18.24 -14.93
C LYS A 516 6.39 -16.94 -15.32
N TYR A 517 6.99 -16.23 -14.36
CA TYR A 517 7.66 -14.96 -14.63
C TYR A 517 8.97 -15.15 -15.39
N TYR A 518 9.78 -16.16 -15.07
CA TYR A 518 10.93 -16.54 -15.91
C TYR A 518 10.51 -16.96 -17.34
N GLN A 519 9.36 -17.61 -17.50
CA GLN A 519 8.84 -17.93 -18.84
C GLN A 519 8.41 -16.69 -19.63
N LEU A 520 7.83 -15.69 -18.96
CA LEU A 520 7.53 -14.39 -19.59
C LEU A 520 8.82 -13.67 -19.99
N GLU A 521 9.86 -13.72 -19.15
CA GLU A 521 11.17 -13.19 -19.48
C GLU A 521 11.73 -13.83 -20.75
N LEU A 522 11.78 -15.17 -20.83
CA LEU A 522 12.23 -15.90 -22.04
C LEU A 522 11.46 -15.45 -23.29
N GLN A 523 10.13 -15.28 -23.16
CA GLN A 523 9.30 -14.79 -24.25
C GLN A 523 9.70 -13.37 -24.69
N MET A 524 10.00 -12.46 -23.76
CA MET A 524 10.44 -11.10 -24.09
C MET A 524 11.84 -11.10 -24.73
N LEU A 525 12.75 -11.96 -24.27
CA LEU A 525 14.07 -12.12 -24.87
C LEU A 525 13.97 -12.64 -26.32
N ASP A 526 13.08 -13.60 -26.59
CA ASP A 526 12.79 -14.04 -27.95
C ASP A 526 12.24 -12.88 -28.80
N GLN A 527 11.29 -12.11 -28.26
CA GLN A 527 10.68 -10.98 -28.95
C GLN A 527 11.69 -9.89 -29.28
N ALA A 528 12.60 -9.54 -28.36
CA ALA A 528 13.65 -8.55 -28.57
C ALA A 528 14.55 -8.87 -29.78
N THR A 529 14.78 -10.15 -30.07
CA THR A 529 15.60 -10.59 -31.23
C THR A 529 14.82 -10.75 -32.54
N SER A 530 13.51 -10.55 -32.49
CA SER A 530 12.60 -10.81 -33.61
C SER A 530 12.00 -9.54 -34.22
N VAL A 531 12.32 -8.37 -33.64
CA VAL A 531 11.89 -7.05 -34.12
C VAL A 531 13.08 -6.27 -34.65
N GLU A 532 12.86 -5.49 -35.70
CA GLU A 532 13.87 -4.59 -36.29
C GLU A 532 13.81 -3.18 -35.67
N ASP A 533 12.73 -2.86 -34.95
CA ASP A 533 12.56 -1.59 -34.25
C ASP A 533 13.38 -1.59 -32.95
N ALA A 534 14.39 -0.72 -32.90
CA ALA A 534 15.31 -0.59 -31.78
C ALA A 534 14.62 -0.22 -30.46
N GLN A 535 13.60 0.65 -30.50
CA GLN A 535 12.87 1.07 -29.31
C GLN A 535 12.00 -0.07 -28.77
N LEU A 536 11.35 -0.81 -29.67
CA LEU A 536 10.54 -1.96 -29.30
C LEU A 536 11.39 -3.10 -28.73
N ALA A 537 12.56 -3.35 -29.31
CA ALA A 537 13.53 -4.29 -28.75
C ALA A 537 14.00 -3.86 -27.36
N LEU A 538 14.30 -2.57 -27.16
CA LEU A 538 14.69 -2.02 -25.86
C LEU A 538 13.57 -2.16 -24.81
N ASN A 539 12.31 -1.91 -25.21
CA ASN A 539 11.14 -2.12 -24.36
C ASN A 539 11.02 -3.59 -23.92
N TYR A 540 11.21 -4.54 -24.83
CA TYR A 540 11.20 -5.97 -24.49
C TYR A 540 12.35 -6.37 -23.56
N LEU A 541 13.55 -5.83 -23.77
CA LEU A 541 14.66 -6.06 -22.85
C LEU A 541 14.39 -5.49 -21.45
N ASN A 542 13.80 -4.31 -21.35
CA ASN A 542 13.41 -3.75 -20.06
C ASN A 542 12.34 -4.63 -19.39
N ALA A 543 11.31 -5.03 -20.14
CA ALA A 543 10.26 -5.92 -19.66
C ALA A 543 10.83 -7.26 -19.17
N ALA A 544 11.78 -7.85 -19.92
CA ALA A 544 12.50 -9.06 -19.52
C ALA A 544 13.20 -8.87 -18.17
N LYS A 545 13.96 -7.78 -18.01
CA LYS A 545 14.65 -7.45 -16.74
C LYS A 545 13.67 -7.36 -15.56
N LYS A 546 12.53 -6.68 -15.74
CA LYS A 546 11.51 -6.58 -14.66
C LYS A 546 10.83 -7.92 -14.36
N TYR A 547 10.62 -8.78 -15.36
CA TYR A 547 10.12 -10.14 -15.14
C TYR A 547 11.14 -11.01 -14.42
N GLU A 548 12.44 -10.83 -14.67
CA GLU A 548 13.49 -11.50 -13.92
C GLU A 548 13.44 -11.11 -12.43
N TYR A 549 13.32 -9.81 -12.12
CA TYR A 549 13.14 -9.35 -10.73
C TYR A 549 11.90 -9.95 -10.09
N ALA A 550 10.77 -9.94 -10.79
CA ALA A 550 9.54 -10.54 -10.28
C ALA A 550 9.75 -12.03 -9.97
N ALA A 551 10.41 -12.76 -10.86
CA ALA A 551 10.67 -14.18 -10.70
C ALA A 551 11.64 -14.49 -9.55
N ASP A 552 12.75 -13.75 -9.44
CA ASP A 552 13.73 -13.89 -8.36
C ASP A 552 13.09 -13.60 -6.99
N PHE A 553 12.22 -12.59 -6.91
CA PHE A 553 11.48 -12.27 -5.68
C PHE A 553 10.48 -13.37 -5.31
N GLU A 554 9.71 -13.90 -6.27
CA GLU A 554 8.80 -15.03 -6.03
C GLU A 554 9.55 -16.30 -5.63
N LYS A 555 10.72 -16.56 -6.22
CA LYS A 555 11.55 -17.72 -5.86
C LYS A 555 12.04 -17.60 -4.42
N GLN A 556 12.46 -16.41 -4.00
CA GLN A 556 12.85 -16.14 -2.63
C GLN A 556 11.65 -16.14 -1.67
N ALA A 557 10.47 -15.70 -2.12
CA ALA A 557 9.22 -15.81 -1.35
C ALA A 557 8.88 -17.28 -1.08
N ALA A 558 9.00 -18.14 -2.09
CA ALA A 558 8.81 -19.58 -1.96
C ALA A 558 9.79 -20.21 -0.96
N ASP A 559 11.08 -19.84 -1.00
CA ASP A 559 12.09 -20.35 -0.07
C ASP A 559 11.80 -19.91 1.37
N LYS A 560 11.44 -18.64 1.58
CA LYS A 560 11.07 -18.12 2.91
C LYS A 560 9.79 -18.76 3.45
N ALA A 561 8.75 -18.89 2.64
CA ALA A 561 7.51 -19.57 3.02
C ALA A 561 7.76 -21.05 3.35
N TYR A 562 8.63 -21.71 2.59
CA TYR A 562 9.03 -23.09 2.85
C TYR A 562 9.74 -23.24 4.21
N LYS A 563 10.56 -22.24 4.59
CA LYS A 563 11.28 -22.20 5.87
C LYS A 563 10.47 -21.64 7.05
N GLY A 564 9.21 -21.26 6.82
CA GLY A 564 8.28 -20.83 7.87
C GLY A 564 8.14 -19.31 8.07
N ASP A 565 8.72 -18.46 7.21
CA ASP A 565 8.55 -17.00 7.25
C ASP A 565 7.49 -16.53 6.23
N SER A 566 6.21 -16.73 6.55
CA SER A 566 5.08 -16.31 5.68
C SER A 566 5.03 -14.79 5.50
N GLU A 567 5.41 -14.01 6.51
CA GLU A 567 5.35 -12.54 6.43
C GLU A 567 6.39 -11.98 5.47
N GLY A 568 7.65 -12.43 5.58
CA GLY A 568 8.70 -12.06 4.63
C GLY A 568 8.45 -12.57 3.22
N ALA A 569 7.74 -13.71 3.08
CA ALA A 569 7.31 -14.23 1.78
C ALA A 569 6.23 -13.35 1.14
N LYS A 570 5.19 -12.93 1.89
CA LYS A 570 4.14 -12.03 1.41
C LYS A 570 4.67 -10.66 0.99
N ALA A 571 5.62 -10.13 1.74
CA ALA A 571 6.32 -8.90 1.37
C ALA A 571 6.99 -9.02 -0.01
N LEU A 572 7.70 -10.13 -0.26
CA LEU A 572 8.35 -10.41 -1.54
C LEU A 572 7.37 -10.63 -2.68
N ASP A 573 6.33 -11.44 -2.47
CA ASP A 573 5.26 -11.70 -3.46
C ASP A 573 4.59 -10.40 -3.91
N SER A 574 4.20 -9.55 -2.96
CA SER A 574 3.59 -8.27 -3.32
C SER A 574 4.56 -7.36 -4.08
N GLN A 575 5.85 -7.38 -3.75
CA GLN A 575 6.87 -6.62 -4.47
C GLN A 575 7.12 -7.20 -5.88
N ALA A 576 7.08 -8.52 -6.04
CA ALA A 576 7.20 -9.21 -7.31
C ALA A 576 6.05 -8.87 -8.26
N GLN A 577 4.82 -8.84 -7.74
CA GLN A 577 3.65 -8.45 -8.52
C GLN A 577 3.76 -7.00 -9.03
N GLU A 578 4.36 -6.10 -8.25
CA GLU A 578 4.65 -4.73 -8.70
C GLU A 578 5.69 -4.72 -9.83
N TYR A 579 6.77 -5.50 -9.75
CA TYR A 579 7.74 -5.61 -10.86
C TYR A 579 7.13 -6.23 -12.11
N LYS A 580 6.25 -7.22 -11.96
CA LYS A 580 5.50 -7.79 -13.08
C LYS A 580 4.65 -6.71 -13.76
N LYS A 581 3.89 -5.91 -12.99
CA LYS A 581 3.11 -4.79 -13.53
C LYS A 581 3.99 -3.76 -14.20
N ASP A 582 5.19 -3.51 -13.68
CA ASP A 582 6.14 -2.59 -14.29
C ASP A 582 6.64 -3.14 -15.64
N GLY A 583 6.95 -4.44 -15.73
CA GLY A 583 7.28 -5.11 -17.00
C GLY A 583 6.15 -5.03 -18.03
N ASP A 584 4.90 -5.23 -17.61
CA ASP A 584 3.72 -5.15 -18.50
C ASP A 584 3.58 -3.78 -19.19
N LYS A 585 4.05 -2.69 -18.57
CA LYS A 585 3.93 -1.32 -19.13
C LYS A 585 4.75 -1.13 -20.41
N TYR A 586 5.82 -1.91 -20.58
CA TYR A 586 6.71 -1.84 -21.74
C TYR A 586 6.27 -2.78 -22.87
N VAL A 587 5.41 -3.76 -22.58
CA VAL A 587 4.91 -4.71 -23.57
C VAL A 587 3.69 -4.12 -24.30
N PRO A 588 3.62 -4.18 -25.64
CA PRO A 588 2.43 -3.77 -26.37
C PRO A 588 1.21 -4.60 -25.92
N HIS A 589 0.19 -3.93 -25.38
CA HIS A 589 -1.07 -4.55 -24.99
C HIS A 589 -2.21 -4.01 -25.84
N PHE A 590 -3.16 -4.89 -26.19
CA PHE A 590 -4.39 -4.49 -26.89
C PHE A 590 -5.46 -4.21 -25.84
N SER A 591 -5.79 -2.94 -25.60
CA SER A 591 -6.94 -2.58 -24.77
C SER A 591 -8.23 -2.71 -25.59
N VAL A 592 -9.08 -3.69 -25.24
CA VAL A 592 -10.38 -3.93 -25.91
C VAL A 592 -11.45 -2.93 -25.43
N GLY A 593 -11.16 -2.11 -24.41
CA GLY A 593 -12.08 -1.12 -23.84
C GLY A 593 -12.53 -0.04 -24.83
N GLY A 594 -11.65 0.38 -25.75
CA GLY A 594 -12.00 1.32 -26.82
C GLY A 594 -12.83 0.69 -27.95
N LEU A 595 -12.58 -0.58 -28.27
CA LEU A 595 -13.24 -1.31 -29.35
C LEU A 595 -14.72 -1.62 -29.05
N ALA A 596 -15.06 -1.91 -27.80
CA ALA A 596 -16.43 -2.20 -27.39
C ALA A 596 -17.37 -0.99 -27.64
N ASN A 597 -16.97 0.22 -27.26
CA ASN A 597 -17.81 1.41 -27.42
C ASN A 597 -17.93 1.87 -28.89
N THR A 598 -16.92 1.65 -29.73
CA THR A 598 -16.97 2.04 -31.16
C THR A 598 -17.68 1.01 -32.04
N ILE A 599 -17.64 -0.29 -31.69
CA ILE A 599 -18.23 -1.37 -32.49
C ILE A 599 -19.69 -1.68 -32.10
N LEU A 600 -20.06 -1.55 -30.82
CA LEU A 600 -21.43 -1.90 -30.36
C LEU A 600 -22.49 -0.86 -30.77
N GLY A 601 -22.11 0.32 -31.26
CA GLY A 601 -23.03 1.39 -31.62
C GLY A 601 -23.78 1.22 -32.95
N ASN A 602 -23.26 0.43 -33.93
CA ASN A 602 -23.97 0.17 -35.19
C ASN A 602 -23.37 -1.00 -35.99
N LEU A 603 -24.03 -2.16 -35.96
CA LEU A 603 -23.62 -3.39 -36.65
C LEU A 603 -24.02 -3.34 -38.13
N LYS A 604 -23.08 -2.96 -39.01
CA LYS A 604 -23.14 -3.19 -40.47
C LYS A 604 -22.07 -4.21 -40.87
N ASP A 605 -22.39 -5.09 -41.82
CA ASP A 605 -21.66 -6.31 -42.20
C ASP A 605 -20.13 -6.18 -42.35
N TRP A 606 -19.62 -5.04 -42.83
CA TRP A 606 -18.18 -4.84 -43.02
C TRP A 606 -17.40 -4.67 -41.69
N LYS A 607 -18.05 -4.17 -40.64
CA LYS A 607 -17.43 -4.03 -39.30
C LYS A 607 -17.33 -5.37 -38.57
N MET A 608 -18.20 -6.33 -38.90
CA MET A 608 -18.13 -7.71 -38.39
C MET A 608 -16.95 -8.47 -38.98
N LEU A 609 -16.62 -8.23 -40.24
CA LEU A 609 -15.42 -8.78 -40.88
C LEU A 609 -14.13 -8.19 -40.29
N LEU A 610 -14.17 -6.91 -39.90
CA LEU A 610 -13.06 -6.25 -39.22
C LEU A 610 -12.83 -6.81 -37.80
N LEU A 611 -13.91 -7.07 -37.07
CA LEU A 611 -13.86 -7.77 -35.77
C LEU A 611 -13.28 -9.20 -35.91
N LEU A 612 -13.65 -9.92 -36.96
CA LEU A 612 -13.10 -11.26 -37.24
C LEU A 612 -11.59 -11.19 -37.48
N ALA A 613 -11.15 -10.28 -38.34
CA ALA A 613 -9.73 -10.11 -38.66
C ALA A 613 -8.93 -9.77 -37.40
N VAL A 614 -9.44 -8.86 -36.56
CA VAL A 614 -8.79 -8.48 -35.30
C VAL A 614 -8.75 -9.64 -34.30
N LEU A 615 -9.82 -10.42 -34.16
CA LEU A 615 -9.86 -11.58 -33.26
C LEU A 615 -8.96 -12.72 -33.73
N LEU A 616 -8.87 -12.95 -35.04
CA LEU A 616 -7.98 -13.96 -35.62
C LEU A 616 -6.51 -13.57 -35.49
N ILE A 617 -6.17 -12.31 -35.81
CA ILE A 617 -4.80 -11.79 -35.73
C ILE A 617 -4.35 -11.68 -34.28
N GLY A 618 -5.16 -11.09 -33.40
CA GLY A 618 -4.86 -10.97 -31.97
C GLY A 618 -4.78 -12.33 -31.27
N GLY A 619 -5.70 -13.25 -31.58
CA GLY A 619 -5.64 -14.62 -31.09
C GLY A 619 -4.39 -15.36 -31.55
N TYR A 620 -4.01 -15.21 -32.82
CA TYR A 620 -2.78 -15.82 -33.35
C TYR A 620 -1.52 -15.31 -32.66
N TYR A 621 -1.45 -14.01 -32.39
CA TYR A 621 -0.30 -13.38 -31.74
C TYR A 621 -0.13 -13.81 -30.27
N LEU A 622 -1.24 -14.03 -29.56
CA LEU A 622 -1.22 -14.37 -28.13
C LEU A 622 -1.08 -15.88 -27.86
N PHE A 623 -1.68 -16.76 -28.68
CA PHE A 623 -1.71 -18.21 -28.42
C PHE A 623 -1.41 -19.06 -29.65
N GLY A 624 -0.76 -18.50 -30.67
CA GLY A 624 -0.45 -19.19 -31.91
C GLY A 624 -1.69 -19.69 -32.65
N ARG A 625 -1.57 -20.82 -33.38
CA ARG A 625 -2.67 -21.37 -34.20
C ARG A 625 -3.93 -21.70 -33.41
N MET A 626 -3.82 -22.06 -32.11
CA MET A 626 -5.00 -22.30 -31.27
C MET A 626 -5.72 -21.01 -30.89
N GLY A 627 -4.99 -19.91 -30.68
CA GLY A 627 -5.61 -18.62 -30.37
C GLY A 627 -6.39 -18.04 -31.53
N ALA A 628 -5.95 -18.24 -32.77
CA ALA A 628 -6.76 -17.95 -33.96
C ALA A 628 -8.08 -18.75 -33.98
N LEU A 629 -8.06 -20.03 -33.60
CA LEU A 629 -9.28 -20.84 -33.53
C LEU A 629 -10.23 -20.40 -32.41
N ILE A 630 -9.69 -19.94 -31.28
CA ILE A 630 -10.47 -19.34 -30.19
C ILE A 630 -11.06 -17.99 -30.62
N GLY A 631 -10.29 -17.15 -31.32
CA GLY A 631 -10.77 -15.90 -31.91
C GLY A 631 -11.89 -16.12 -32.93
N LEU A 632 -11.78 -17.16 -33.77
CA LEU A 632 -12.83 -17.61 -34.68
C LEU A 632 -14.07 -18.06 -33.89
N GLY A 633 -13.89 -18.83 -32.81
CA GLY A 633 -14.96 -19.32 -31.95
C GLY A 633 -15.74 -18.21 -31.25
N ILE A 634 -15.02 -17.21 -30.71
CA ILE A 634 -15.61 -16.01 -30.09
C ILE A 634 -16.38 -15.19 -31.13
N TRP A 635 -15.80 -15.01 -32.32
CA TRP A 635 -16.48 -14.33 -33.41
C TRP A 635 -17.78 -15.07 -33.81
N LEU A 636 -17.72 -16.38 -34.03
CA LEU A 636 -18.89 -17.20 -34.34
C LEU A 636 -19.94 -17.15 -33.23
N ALA A 637 -19.55 -17.16 -31.96
CA ALA A 637 -20.48 -17.02 -30.83
C ALA A 637 -21.20 -15.66 -30.83
N ILE A 638 -20.50 -14.58 -31.20
CA ILE A 638 -21.08 -13.23 -31.29
C ILE A 638 -21.98 -13.08 -32.53
N VAL A 639 -21.53 -13.60 -33.68
CA VAL A 639 -22.22 -13.47 -34.98
C VAL A 639 -23.43 -14.41 -35.08
N ILE A 640 -23.35 -15.61 -34.51
CA ILE A 640 -24.41 -16.63 -34.61
C ILE A 640 -25.25 -16.66 -33.34
N GLY A 641 -24.64 -16.53 -32.15
CA GLY A 641 -25.32 -16.63 -30.87
C GLY A 641 -26.28 -15.47 -30.59
N ILE A 642 -25.91 -14.23 -30.94
CA ILE A 642 -26.77 -13.06 -30.71
C ILE A 642 -28.01 -13.05 -31.63
N PRO A 643 -27.90 -13.36 -32.94
CA PRO A 643 -29.07 -13.53 -33.80
C PRO A 643 -29.93 -14.73 -33.43
N ALA A 644 -29.33 -15.86 -32.99
CA ALA A 644 -30.08 -17.02 -32.52
C ALA A 644 -30.86 -16.72 -31.23
N LEU A 645 -30.28 -15.97 -30.29
CA LEU A 645 -30.95 -15.51 -29.07
C LEU A 645 -32.08 -14.50 -29.38
N LYS A 646 -31.85 -13.57 -30.33
CA LYS A 646 -32.90 -12.64 -30.80
C LYS A 646 -34.03 -13.37 -31.54
N ALA A 647 -33.71 -14.38 -32.34
CA ALA A 647 -34.71 -15.22 -33.01
C ALA A 647 -35.50 -16.07 -32.02
N LEU A 648 -34.86 -16.60 -30.97
CA LEU A 648 -35.51 -17.33 -29.89
C LEU A 648 -36.45 -16.43 -29.06
N VAL A 649 -36.02 -15.21 -28.73
CA VAL A 649 -36.84 -14.22 -28.00
C VAL A 649 -38.01 -13.73 -28.87
N ALA A 650 -37.80 -13.49 -30.17
CA ALA A 650 -38.87 -13.13 -31.10
C ALA A 650 -39.86 -14.28 -31.34
N TRP A 651 -39.38 -15.53 -31.35
CA TRP A 651 -40.23 -16.72 -31.44
C TRP A 651 -41.02 -16.98 -30.16
N LEU A 652 -40.43 -16.76 -28.98
CA LEU A 652 -41.11 -16.86 -27.69
C LEU A 652 -42.16 -15.74 -27.51
N GLY A 653 -41.87 -14.52 -27.97
CA GLY A 653 -42.77 -13.37 -27.91
C GLY A 653 -43.94 -13.39 -28.91
N THR A 654 -43.98 -14.36 -29.83
CA THR A 654 -45.13 -14.59 -30.74
C THR A 654 -45.98 -15.79 -30.32
N LYS A 655 -45.61 -16.47 -29.23
CA LYS A 655 -46.26 -17.67 -28.67
C LYS A 655 -46.81 -17.47 -27.25
N LEU A 656 -46.53 -16.32 -26.63
CA LEU A 656 -47.22 -15.73 -25.47
C LEU A 656 -48.11 -14.61 -25.98
#